data_AF-A0A2D8QAA5-F1
#
_entry.id   AF-A0A2D8QAA5-F1
#
_cell.length_a   1.000
_cell.length_b   1.000
_cell.length_c   1.000
_cell.angle_alpha   90.00
_cell.angle_beta   90.00
_cell.angle_gamma   90.00
#
_symmetry.space_group_name_H-M   'P 1'
#
loop_
_entity.id
_entity.type
_entity.pdbx_description
1 polymer ?
#
loop_
_entity_poly.entity_id
_entity_poly.type
_entity_poly.pdbx_seq_one_letter_code
_entity_poly.pdbx_strand_id
1 'polypeptide(L)'
;MRIKRLHALTAGVLTVAILAIVGGRAAVAQSKGASPKPWEKIVLPNVSDYGSIGAIQTPTARFGNDGQFLAGISIASPYHRYFINLQALPWLEGTFRYTRITDRPYSGVPGFADGQDYKDRSIDFKIRLAEEDANWPEIAVGFRDIGGTGLFGSEYVVASKRFGNFDVSGGLGFGALGTRAHFDNPLGLFFDRFDRRQEGSNTPGSVGSAFFTGPVALFGSVSYLWQDVPVLGDDLRFTVEYDPNNYKDDPAFTDIEPKMPVNFGVSWQPASWIQVGAGFERGDTAMARFTVFADFHNGFNPLLNKGVPPEVAVRGRNGPQGVSDTRPVDPVPETAAWLPELAQASVGAAASDRQLVVRRFEVSEDRAEVDLTGGIPGHDMADALDVAAAVARAVPAGVGVIETRLLSPAGTPVMTWTLPRADLLNGLAPSGPVDAAVAGESSARTRPAVVRGAAETQEIAERLFAAAEENDVAINQVELQGDTARIFVGDMPFRNFVTSAGRVARVATQAMPPEVERFAIVLGDDGLAVAELTVLRTHIERLSEDKATPDEIWHQSRIAQAEPAGEDAILNRSRYPGFDWSIAPRTRQQIGGPDSFLIYQLYMRAQASIRPTPNTEIDGYAGLNIANNYDDLELESDSRLPHVRSDIKDYLKEGETWIGRLQGAYYTNLAPGLYATAYAGLLEEMFGGVGGEVLYKSVGSPWAYGLDVNWVKQRDYDGMFGFRDYSTVTGHLGVYYELPFWNLNGSVRAGRYLAKDWGATFEMSREFDSGIRVGVFATITDVSAEDFGEGSFDKGFFLSIPLDIYSTRPTKTRFGLTYRPVTRDGGAQLNRSSALIGRVGSYDDENISRYWPGLME
;
A
#
# COMPACT_ATOMS: atom_id res chain seq x y z
N MET A 1 -25.94 18.78 -26.76
CA MET A 1 -26.48 18.76 -25.38
C MET A 1 -25.93 17.62 -24.50
N ARG A 2 -25.05 16.73 -25.01
CA ARG A 2 -24.50 15.56 -24.27
C ARG A 2 -23.21 15.81 -23.46
N ILE A 3 -22.49 16.93 -23.70
CA ILE A 3 -21.20 17.23 -23.02
C ILE A 3 -21.39 17.88 -21.62
N LYS A 4 -22.57 18.43 -21.34
CA LYS A 4 -22.87 19.09 -20.04
C LYS A 4 -23.22 18.11 -18.89
N ARG A 5 -23.58 16.85 -19.19
CA ARG A 5 -23.85 15.84 -18.15
C ARG A 5 -22.57 15.19 -17.60
N LEU A 6 -21.52 15.09 -18.42
CA LEU A 6 -20.22 14.55 -18.00
C LEU A 6 -19.53 15.45 -16.98
N HIS A 7 -19.65 16.77 -17.13
CA HIS A 7 -19.09 17.77 -16.20
C HIS A 7 -19.81 17.80 -14.84
N ALA A 8 -21.10 17.45 -14.78
CA ALA A 8 -21.84 17.45 -13.52
C ALA A 8 -21.52 16.22 -12.65
N LEU A 9 -21.21 15.07 -13.27
CA LEU A 9 -20.86 13.83 -12.57
C LEU A 9 -19.43 13.85 -12.03
N THR A 10 -18.47 14.34 -12.84
CA THR A 10 -17.07 14.53 -12.39
C THR A 10 -16.93 15.68 -11.41
N ALA A 11 -17.67 16.80 -11.59
CA ALA A 11 -17.66 17.88 -10.61
C ALA A 11 -18.32 17.48 -9.29
N GLY A 12 -19.40 16.69 -9.30
CA GLY A 12 -20.08 16.25 -8.06
C GLY A 12 -19.20 15.38 -7.16
N VAL A 13 -18.43 14.45 -7.75
CA VAL A 13 -17.53 13.55 -7.00
C VAL A 13 -16.21 14.23 -6.62
N LEU A 14 -15.62 15.06 -7.50
CA LEU A 14 -14.42 15.82 -7.14
C LEU A 14 -14.70 16.95 -6.15
N THR A 15 -15.88 17.58 -6.17
CA THR A 15 -16.18 18.74 -5.32
C THR A 15 -16.43 18.31 -3.87
N VAL A 16 -16.96 17.10 -3.62
CA VAL A 16 -17.04 16.53 -2.26
C VAL A 16 -15.65 16.12 -1.74
N ALA A 17 -14.78 15.58 -2.60
CA ALA A 17 -13.40 15.27 -2.24
C ALA A 17 -12.57 16.55 -1.98
N ILE A 18 -12.79 17.62 -2.75
CA ILE A 18 -12.02 18.88 -2.63
C ILE A 18 -12.53 19.76 -1.47
N LEU A 19 -13.83 19.78 -1.14
CA LEU A 19 -14.33 20.55 0.01
C LEU A 19 -13.95 19.94 1.37
N ALA A 20 -13.69 18.64 1.45
CA ALA A 20 -13.08 18.03 2.63
C ALA A 20 -11.59 18.41 2.79
N ILE A 21 -10.90 18.73 1.69
CA ILE A 21 -9.47 19.08 1.68
C ILE A 21 -9.24 20.59 1.91
N VAL A 22 -10.17 21.46 1.50
CA VAL A 22 -9.96 22.92 1.51
C VAL A 22 -10.50 23.63 2.77
N GLY A 23 -11.35 22.97 3.58
CA GLY A 23 -11.95 23.54 4.79
C GLY A 23 -11.33 23.10 6.12
N GLY A 24 -10.51 22.05 6.13
CA GLY A 24 -9.82 21.59 7.33
C GLY A 24 -8.65 22.53 7.62
N ARG A 25 -8.72 23.28 8.74
CA ARG A 25 -7.49 23.72 9.42
C ARG A 25 -6.52 22.54 9.35
N ALA A 26 -5.31 22.78 8.84
CA ALA A 26 -4.23 21.80 8.75
C ALA A 26 -4.41 20.79 9.88
N ALA A 27 -4.80 19.57 9.51
CA ALA A 27 -4.99 18.49 10.46
C ALA A 27 -3.68 18.44 11.24
N VAL A 28 -3.72 18.94 12.47
CA VAL A 28 -2.62 18.83 13.40
C VAL A 28 -2.29 17.36 13.37
N ALA A 29 -1.06 17.03 12.99
CA ALA A 29 -0.53 15.69 12.98
C ALA A 29 -1.09 14.98 14.21
N GLN A 30 -2.03 14.06 13.98
CA GLN A 30 -2.67 13.32 15.04
C GLN A 30 -1.51 12.68 15.78
N SER A 31 -1.33 13.03 17.06
CA SER A 31 -0.38 12.32 17.90
C SER A 31 -0.68 10.85 17.69
N LYS A 32 0.30 10.06 17.21
CA LYS A 32 0.21 8.59 17.17
C LYS A 32 -0.49 8.17 18.46
N GLY A 33 -1.76 7.77 18.37
CA GLY A 33 -2.46 7.22 19.51
C GLY A 33 -1.57 6.07 19.97
N ALA A 34 -1.09 6.14 21.22
CA ALA A 34 -0.16 5.14 21.72
C ALA A 34 -0.74 3.76 21.43
N SER A 35 0.02 2.89 20.75
CA SER A 35 -0.39 1.51 20.55
C SER A 35 -0.83 0.94 21.91
N PRO A 36 -2.02 0.30 21.99
CA PRO A 36 -2.51 -0.25 23.24
C PRO A 36 -1.40 -1.10 23.87
N LYS A 37 -1.17 -0.92 25.17
CA LYS A 37 -0.15 -1.72 25.86
C LYS A 37 -0.55 -3.20 25.73
N PRO A 38 0.41 -4.14 25.59
CA PRO A 38 0.10 -5.56 25.37
C PRO A 38 -0.82 -6.21 26.42
N TRP A 39 -0.94 -5.59 27.60
CA TRP A 39 -1.76 -6.04 28.73
C TRP A 39 -3.09 -5.30 28.87
N GLU A 40 -3.43 -4.36 27.98
CA GLU A 40 -4.69 -3.63 28.01
C GLU A 40 -5.76 -4.39 27.21
N LYS A 41 -6.91 -4.67 27.84
CA LYS A 41 -8.02 -5.42 27.22
C LYS A 41 -8.63 -4.58 26.10
N ILE A 42 -8.46 -5.01 24.85
CA ILE A 42 -9.05 -4.33 23.69
C ILE A 42 -10.56 -4.57 23.70
N VAL A 43 -11.35 -3.50 23.85
CA VAL A 43 -12.82 -3.55 23.70
C VAL A 43 -13.17 -3.30 22.23
N LEU A 44 -13.72 -4.30 21.56
CA LEU A 44 -14.12 -4.19 20.16
C LEU A 44 -15.37 -3.32 19.99
N PRO A 45 -15.49 -2.57 18.87
CA PRO A 45 -16.74 -1.90 18.54
C PRO A 45 -17.86 -2.92 18.31
N ASN A 46 -19.10 -2.47 18.50
CA ASN A 46 -20.25 -3.32 18.22
C ASN A 46 -20.54 -3.36 16.72
N VAL A 47 -20.81 -4.54 16.18
CA VAL A 47 -21.13 -4.72 14.76
C VAL A 47 -22.63 -4.95 14.59
N SER A 48 -23.21 -4.32 13.58
CA SER A 48 -24.62 -4.46 13.21
C SER A 48 -24.87 -5.72 12.37
N ASP A 49 -26.13 -6.05 12.12
CA ASP A 49 -26.54 -7.11 11.19
C ASP A 49 -26.15 -6.83 9.75
N TYR A 50 -25.94 -5.55 9.46
CA TYR A 50 -25.50 -5.07 8.16
C TYR A 50 -23.98 -5.15 8.00
N GLY A 51 -23.23 -5.53 9.04
CA GLY A 51 -21.78 -5.71 9.00
C GLY A 51 -20.96 -4.44 9.21
N SER A 52 -21.60 -3.26 9.23
CA SER A 52 -20.97 -2.02 9.66
C SER A 52 -20.94 -1.92 11.19
N ILE A 53 -20.06 -1.09 11.72
CA ILE A 53 -20.10 -0.71 13.13
C ILE A 53 -21.40 0.06 13.40
N GLY A 54 -22.15 -0.39 14.39
CA GLY A 54 -23.52 0.06 14.62
C GLY A 54 -24.15 -0.58 15.86
N ALA A 55 -25.45 -0.41 16.01
CA ALA A 55 -26.23 -1.01 17.07
C ALA A 55 -26.64 -2.44 16.66
N ILE A 56 -27.92 -2.71 16.41
CA ILE A 56 -28.39 -4.01 15.93
C ILE A 56 -28.62 -3.91 14.43
N GLN A 57 -29.66 -3.18 14.01
CA GLN A 57 -29.91 -2.87 12.60
C GLN A 57 -29.54 -1.42 12.22
N THR A 58 -29.56 -0.53 13.21
CA THR A 58 -29.34 0.91 13.01
C THR A 58 -27.86 1.28 13.10
N PRO A 59 -27.43 2.30 12.33
CA PRO A 59 -26.08 2.79 12.41
C PRO A 59 -25.85 3.59 13.70
N THR A 60 -24.59 3.67 14.12
CA THR A 60 -24.12 4.60 15.16
C THR A 60 -23.03 5.49 14.57
N ALA A 61 -22.69 6.58 15.25
CA ALA A 61 -21.57 7.43 14.84
C ALA A 61 -20.20 6.82 15.20
N ARG A 62 -20.16 5.62 15.81
CA ARG A 62 -18.92 4.96 16.24
C ARG A 62 -18.20 4.32 15.07
N PHE A 63 -16.88 4.21 15.20
CA PHE A 63 -15.97 3.63 14.21
C PHE A 63 -14.97 2.69 14.87
N GLY A 64 -14.26 1.93 14.06
CA GLY A 64 -13.19 1.04 14.48
C GLY A 64 -11.87 1.79 14.65
N ASN A 65 -10.86 1.06 15.10
CA ASN A 65 -9.49 1.57 15.04
C ASN A 65 -9.03 1.64 13.58
N ASP A 66 -8.11 2.55 13.26
CA ASP A 66 -7.55 2.66 11.92
C ASP A 66 -6.95 1.32 11.45
N GLY A 67 -7.28 0.89 10.23
CA GLY A 67 -6.87 -0.41 9.69
C GLY A 67 -7.58 -1.63 10.30
N GLN A 68 -8.58 -1.43 11.16
CA GLN A 68 -9.39 -2.54 11.67
C GLN A 68 -10.23 -3.14 10.54
N PHE A 69 -10.01 -4.43 10.30
CA PHE A 69 -10.77 -5.25 9.38
C PHE A 69 -11.66 -6.21 10.16
N LEU A 70 -12.85 -6.47 9.64
CA LEU A 70 -13.71 -7.51 10.18
C LEU A 70 -14.44 -8.26 9.07
N ALA A 71 -14.75 -9.52 9.35
CA ALA A 71 -15.57 -10.37 8.48
C ALA A 71 -16.55 -11.16 9.34
N GLY A 72 -17.75 -11.41 8.83
CA GLY A 72 -18.76 -12.07 9.62
C GLY A 72 -20.00 -12.51 8.87
N ILE A 73 -20.88 -13.15 9.64
CA ILE A 73 -22.19 -13.59 9.22
C ILE A 73 -23.24 -13.08 10.20
N SER A 74 -24.40 -12.64 9.70
CA SER A 74 -25.61 -12.35 10.49
C SER A 74 -26.79 -13.10 9.88
N ILE A 75 -27.61 -13.70 10.73
CA ILE A 75 -28.78 -14.49 10.37
C ILE A 75 -29.98 -13.93 11.15
N ALA A 76 -30.95 -13.39 10.42
CA ALA A 76 -32.23 -12.92 10.95
C ALA A 76 -33.30 -13.09 9.86
N SER A 77 -34.16 -14.09 9.98
CA SER A 77 -35.10 -14.52 8.92
C SER A 77 -35.86 -13.34 8.29
N PRO A 78 -36.01 -13.23 6.95
CA PRO A 78 -35.51 -14.13 5.91
C PRO A 78 -34.08 -13.79 5.42
N TYR A 79 -33.32 -13.00 6.18
CA TYR A 79 -32.05 -12.45 5.76
C TYR A 79 -30.84 -13.21 6.31
N HIS A 80 -30.01 -13.68 5.38
CA HIS A 80 -28.69 -14.23 5.67
C HIS A 80 -27.65 -13.31 5.06
N ARG A 81 -26.89 -12.62 5.91
CA ARG A 81 -25.92 -11.59 5.51
C ARG A 81 -24.51 -12.08 5.76
N TYR A 82 -23.66 -11.95 4.74
CA TYR A 82 -22.22 -12.19 4.81
C TYR A 82 -21.54 -10.88 4.52
N PHE A 83 -20.62 -10.45 5.37
CA PHE A 83 -20.02 -9.13 5.24
C PHE A 83 -18.53 -9.13 5.52
N ILE A 84 -17.86 -8.19 4.86
CA ILE A 84 -16.53 -7.72 5.22
C ILE A 84 -16.61 -6.21 5.43
N ASN A 85 -15.87 -5.70 6.40
CA ASN A 85 -15.82 -4.28 6.70
C ASN A 85 -14.38 -3.88 7.01
N LEU A 86 -14.05 -2.67 6.60
CA LEU A 86 -12.73 -2.09 6.80
C LEU A 86 -12.87 -0.64 7.26
N GLN A 87 -12.23 -0.33 8.37
CA GLN A 87 -11.90 1.04 8.76
C GLN A 87 -10.74 1.52 7.87
N ALA A 88 -11.08 1.93 6.65
CA ALA A 88 -10.12 2.21 5.58
C ALA A 88 -9.25 3.44 5.86
N LEU A 89 -9.80 4.44 6.57
CA LEU A 89 -9.12 5.61 7.11
C LEU A 89 -9.69 5.91 8.50
N PRO A 90 -9.02 6.71 9.34
CA PRO A 90 -9.56 7.06 10.67
C PRO A 90 -10.98 7.64 10.65
N TRP A 91 -11.37 8.25 9.52
CA TRP A 91 -12.68 8.88 9.31
C TRP A 91 -13.57 8.15 8.29
N LEU A 92 -13.11 7.07 7.64
CA LEU A 92 -13.85 6.36 6.58
C LEU A 92 -13.95 4.87 6.88
N GLU A 93 -15.19 4.39 7.00
CA GLU A 93 -15.53 2.97 7.10
C GLU A 93 -16.24 2.53 5.81
N GLY A 94 -15.85 1.36 5.29
CA GLY A 94 -16.49 0.73 4.15
C GLY A 94 -16.94 -0.70 4.47
N THR A 95 -18.16 -1.05 4.09
CA THR A 95 -18.71 -2.41 4.24
C THR A 95 -19.07 -2.97 2.88
N PHE A 96 -18.60 -4.16 2.56
CA PHE A 96 -19.17 -4.97 1.50
C PHE A 96 -20.03 -6.06 2.12
N ARG A 97 -21.29 -6.16 1.68
CA ARG A 97 -22.24 -7.13 2.20
C ARG A 97 -22.95 -7.85 1.07
N TYR A 98 -23.05 -9.16 1.24
CA TYR A 98 -23.88 -10.04 0.46
C TYR A 98 -25.11 -10.46 1.27
N THR A 99 -26.30 -10.21 0.75
CA THR A 99 -27.58 -10.54 1.40
C THR A 99 -28.28 -11.62 0.60
N ARG A 100 -28.51 -12.78 1.21
CA ARG A 100 -29.39 -13.84 0.70
C ARG A 100 -30.77 -13.67 1.34
N ILE A 101 -31.81 -13.62 0.52
CA ILE A 101 -33.21 -13.46 0.91
C ILE A 101 -33.90 -14.82 0.74
N THR A 102 -34.02 -15.57 1.82
CA THR A 102 -34.30 -17.01 1.77
C THR A 102 -35.73 -17.36 1.36
N ASP A 103 -36.65 -16.40 1.37
CA ASP A 103 -38.05 -16.59 1.00
C ASP A 103 -38.38 -16.10 -0.41
N ARG A 104 -37.41 -15.52 -1.13
CA ARG A 104 -37.58 -14.95 -2.47
C ARG A 104 -36.82 -15.78 -3.50
N PRO A 105 -37.44 -16.24 -4.59
CA PRO A 105 -36.71 -16.93 -5.66
C PRO A 105 -35.77 -15.97 -6.41
N TYR A 106 -34.65 -16.50 -6.92
CA TYR A 106 -33.66 -15.72 -7.67
C TYR A 106 -34.25 -15.05 -8.91
N SER A 107 -35.09 -15.78 -9.66
CA SER A 107 -35.80 -15.29 -10.84
C SER A 107 -37.25 -15.76 -10.84
N GLY A 108 -38.12 -14.94 -11.42
CA GLY A 108 -39.50 -15.32 -11.72
C GLY A 108 -39.66 -16.05 -13.06
N VAL A 109 -38.58 -16.25 -13.82
CA VAL A 109 -38.59 -16.92 -15.12
C VAL A 109 -38.37 -18.42 -14.91
N PRO A 110 -39.33 -19.30 -15.28
CA PRO A 110 -39.15 -20.74 -15.18
C PRO A 110 -37.95 -21.23 -15.98
N GLY A 111 -37.10 -22.06 -15.38
CA GLY A 111 -35.90 -22.62 -16.00
C GLY A 111 -34.66 -21.73 -15.91
N PHE A 112 -34.72 -20.58 -15.21
CA PHE A 112 -33.58 -19.68 -15.01
C PHE A 112 -33.23 -19.59 -13.52
N ALA A 113 -32.10 -20.16 -13.12
CA ALA A 113 -31.65 -20.23 -11.72
C ALA A 113 -32.71 -20.79 -10.75
N ASP A 114 -33.48 -21.78 -11.22
CA ASP A 114 -34.54 -22.43 -10.45
C ASP A 114 -34.00 -23.03 -9.14
N GLY A 115 -34.74 -22.86 -8.05
CA GLY A 115 -34.37 -23.39 -6.73
C GLY A 115 -33.31 -22.58 -5.98
N GLN A 116 -32.85 -21.46 -6.52
CA GLN A 116 -31.98 -20.52 -5.81
C GLN A 116 -32.76 -19.38 -5.15
N ASP A 117 -32.26 -18.96 -3.99
CA ASP A 117 -32.75 -17.77 -3.28
C ASP A 117 -32.23 -16.49 -3.95
N TYR A 118 -32.98 -15.40 -3.81
CA TYR A 118 -32.60 -14.08 -4.28
C TYR A 118 -31.38 -13.57 -3.51
N LYS A 119 -30.51 -12.88 -4.23
CA LYS A 119 -29.20 -12.47 -3.75
C LYS A 119 -28.96 -11.01 -4.13
N ASP A 120 -28.59 -10.22 -3.15
CA ASP A 120 -28.22 -8.82 -3.31
C ASP A 120 -26.79 -8.58 -2.83
N ARG A 121 -26.07 -7.70 -3.52
CA ARG A 121 -24.71 -7.28 -3.18
C ARG A 121 -24.74 -5.79 -2.94
N SER A 122 -24.17 -5.35 -1.83
CA SER A 122 -24.23 -3.96 -1.40
C SER A 122 -22.86 -3.48 -0.93
N ILE A 123 -22.60 -2.20 -1.20
CA ILE A 123 -21.43 -1.47 -0.73
C ILE A 123 -21.95 -0.29 0.08
N ASP A 124 -21.52 -0.21 1.33
CA ASP A 124 -21.87 0.85 2.26
C ASP A 124 -20.63 1.68 2.60
N PHE A 125 -20.84 2.97 2.83
CA PHE A 125 -19.82 3.89 3.32
C PHE A 125 -20.35 4.65 4.54
N LYS A 126 -19.49 4.87 5.53
CA LYS A 126 -19.76 5.74 6.68
C LYS A 126 -18.57 6.67 6.88
N ILE A 127 -18.87 7.96 6.98
CA ILE A 127 -17.89 9.05 7.02
C ILE A 127 -18.05 9.78 8.35
N ARG A 128 -16.97 9.87 9.13
CA ARG A 128 -16.94 10.65 10.37
C ARG A 128 -16.84 12.13 10.01
N LEU A 129 -17.75 12.93 10.55
CA LEU A 129 -17.77 14.38 10.39
C LEU A 129 -17.17 15.11 11.60
N ALA A 130 -17.33 14.55 12.80
CA ALA A 130 -16.76 15.09 14.04
C ALA A 130 -16.46 13.95 15.03
N GLU A 131 -15.35 14.07 15.77
CA GLU A 131 -15.04 13.18 16.90
C GLU A 131 -15.76 13.66 18.17
N GLU A 132 -16.06 12.71 19.06
CA GLU A 132 -16.58 13.03 20.38
C GLU A 132 -15.51 13.73 21.24
N ASP A 133 -15.89 14.80 21.93
CA ASP A 133 -15.09 15.40 23.00
C ASP A 133 -15.93 15.45 24.30
N ALA A 134 -15.55 16.27 25.29
CA ALA A 134 -16.34 16.42 26.52
C ALA A 134 -17.77 16.97 26.27
N ASN A 135 -17.92 17.94 25.36
CA ASN A 135 -19.15 18.72 25.16
C ASN A 135 -19.87 18.42 23.85
N TRP A 136 -19.22 17.77 22.90
CA TRP A 136 -19.69 17.51 21.55
C TRP A 136 -19.83 16.00 21.29
N PRO A 137 -20.90 15.54 20.62
CA PRO A 137 -21.02 14.13 20.23
C PRO A 137 -20.17 13.82 18.99
N GLU A 138 -19.82 12.55 18.81
CA GLU A 138 -19.29 12.06 17.54
C GLU A 138 -20.41 12.14 16.49
N ILE A 139 -20.12 12.58 15.27
CA ILE A 139 -21.12 12.74 14.20
C ILE A 139 -20.66 11.99 12.97
N ALA A 140 -21.56 11.23 12.36
CA ALA A 140 -21.30 10.52 11.12
C ALA A 140 -22.44 10.71 10.12
N VAL A 141 -22.08 10.65 8.83
CA VAL A 141 -23.00 10.46 7.73
C VAL A 141 -22.71 9.12 7.09
N GLY A 142 -23.72 8.41 6.64
CA GLY A 142 -23.48 7.17 5.91
C GLY A 142 -24.53 6.87 4.86
N PHE A 143 -24.13 5.93 4.03
CA PHE A 143 -24.84 5.52 2.83
C PHE A 143 -24.77 4.01 2.76
N ARG A 144 -25.92 3.37 2.60
CA ARG A 144 -26.07 1.94 2.44
C ARG A 144 -26.44 1.65 1.00
N ASP A 145 -25.83 0.61 0.43
CA ASP A 145 -26.17 0.11 -0.90
C ASP A 145 -26.00 1.15 -2.03
N ILE A 146 -24.86 1.86 -2.07
CA ILE A 146 -24.52 2.80 -3.18
C ILE A 146 -24.18 2.05 -4.47
N GLY A 147 -23.57 0.87 -4.34
CA GLY A 147 -22.95 0.14 -5.45
C GLY A 147 -23.74 -1.05 -5.98
N GLY A 148 -24.85 -1.40 -5.34
CA GLY A 148 -25.61 -2.64 -5.58
C GLY A 148 -26.87 -2.48 -6.42
N THR A 149 -27.91 -3.25 -6.09
CA THR A 149 -29.22 -3.20 -6.76
C THR A 149 -30.14 -2.12 -6.18
N GLY A 150 -29.78 -1.52 -5.05
CA GLY A 150 -30.53 -0.42 -4.40
C GLY A 150 -31.67 -0.89 -3.49
N LEU A 151 -31.86 -2.20 -3.32
CA LEU A 151 -32.95 -2.78 -2.52
C LEU A 151 -32.92 -2.34 -1.05
N PHE A 152 -31.72 -2.14 -0.49
CA PHE A 152 -31.55 -1.66 0.89
C PHE A 152 -31.01 -0.22 0.93
N GLY A 153 -31.15 0.52 -0.18
CA GLY A 153 -30.64 1.88 -0.33
C GLY A 153 -31.13 2.81 0.77
N SER A 154 -30.22 3.32 1.58
CA SER A 154 -30.52 4.28 2.65
C SER A 154 -29.38 5.26 2.88
N GLU A 155 -29.75 6.45 3.36
CA GLU A 155 -28.84 7.48 3.80
C GLU A 155 -29.16 7.85 5.24
N TYR A 156 -28.16 8.26 6.02
CA TYR A 156 -28.39 8.65 7.40
C TYR A 156 -27.38 9.67 7.90
N VAL A 157 -27.81 10.43 8.91
CA VAL A 157 -26.96 11.24 9.77
C VAL A 157 -27.19 10.80 11.21
N VAL A 158 -26.13 10.57 11.97
CA VAL A 158 -26.20 10.00 13.33
C VAL A 158 -25.20 10.67 14.27
N ALA A 159 -25.60 10.81 15.54
CA ALA A 159 -24.76 11.34 16.61
C ALA A 159 -24.57 10.31 17.74
N SER A 160 -23.30 10.07 18.08
CA SER A 160 -22.66 9.26 19.14
C SER A 160 -22.36 10.01 20.44
N LYS A 161 -22.83 9.60 21.64
CA LYS A 161 -22.27 10.12 22.91
C LYS A 161 -22.11 9.05 23.98
N ARG A 162 -20.94 9.01 24.61
CA ARG A 162 -20.60 8.05 25.68
C ARG A 162 -20.69 8.73 27.05
N PHE A 163 -21.36 8.05 27.98
CA PHE A 163 -21.49 8.44 29.38
C PHE A 163 -21.06 7.26 30.26
N GLY A 164 -19.77 7.21 30.59
CA GLY A 164 -19.18 6.05 31.27
C GLY A 164 -19.36 4.77 30.44
N ASN A 165 -20.07 3.78 31.00
CA ASN A 165 -20.35 2.51 30.34
C ASN A 165 -21.57 2.54 29.40
N PHE A 166 -22.29 3.66 29.33
CA PHE A 166 -23.40 3.86 28.41
C PHE A 166 -22.94 4.54 27.12
N ASP A 167 -23.44 4.07 25.98
CA ASP A 167 -23.25 4.69 24.67
C ASP A 167 -24.63 4.95 24.04
N VAL A 168 -24.96 6.20 23.79
CA VAL A 168 -26.27 6.63 23.31
C VAL A 168 -26.13 7.18 21.90
N SER A 169 -26.93 6.66 20.97
CA SER A 169 -26.96 7.10 19.56
C SER A 169 -28.34 7.57 19.15
N GLY A 170 -28.41 8.60 18.31
CA GLY A 170 -29.65 9.08 17.70
C GLY A 170 -29.40 9.66 16.32
N GLY A 171 -30.32 9.43 15.39
CA GLY A 171 -30.13 9.85 14.00
C GLY A 171 -31.40 9.96 13.17
N LEU A 172 -31.21 10.45 11.95
CA LEU A 172 -32.22 10.61 10.91
C LEU A 172 -31.88 9.67 9.76
N GLY A 173 -32.85 8.86 9.35
CA GLY A 173 -32.74 7.90 8.26
C GLY A 173 -33.64 8.27 7.08
N PHE A 174 -33.13 7.99 5.88
CA PHE A 174 -33.78 8.17 4.58
C PHE A 174 -33.83 6.83 3.85
N GLY A 175 -34.69 6.72 2.84
CA GLY A 175 -34.84 5.49 2.06
C GLY A 175 -35.32 4.31 2.91
N ALA A 176 -34.62 3.17 2.89
CA ALA A 176 -35.00 1.99 3.68
C ALA A 176 -34.94 2.24 5.21
N LEU A 177 -34.15 3.23 5.66
CA LEU A 177 -34.14 3.69 7.06
C LEU A 177 -35.15 4.81 7.33
N GLY A 178 -35.96 5.20 6.33
CA GLY A 178 -36.93 6.30 6.41
C GLY A 178 -38.39 5.84 6.39
N THR A 179 -38.67 4.54 6.30
CA THR A 179 -39.99 4.00 5.91
C THR A 179 -41.11 4.27 6.93
N ARG A 180 -40.79 4.49 8.21
CA ARG A 180 -41.75 4.97 9.22
C ARG A 180 -42.21 6.42 9.02
N ALA A 181 -41.50 7.21 8.22
CA ALA A 181 -41.91 8.54 7.77
C ALA A 181 -42.42 9.46 8.91
N HIS A 182 -41.61 9.64 9.96
CA HIS A 182 -41.98 10.48 11.10
C HIS A 182 -42.20 11.95 10.71
N PHE A 183 -41.45 12.47 9.73
CA PHE A 183 -41.58 13.83 9.22
C PHE A 183 -41.32 13.91 7.72
N ASP A 184 -41.92 14.92 7.08
CA ASP A 184 -41.58 15.32 5.72
C ASP A 184 -40.12 15.81 5.65
N ASN A 185 -39.52 15.72 4.47
CA ASN A 185 -38.14 16.11 4.28
C ASN A 185 -37.96 17.63 4.44
N PRO A 186 -37.20 18.13 5.43
CA PRO A 186 -37.05 19.56 5.64
C PRO A 186 -36.34 20.27 4.47
N LEU A 187 -35.56 19.54 3.67
CA LEU A 187 -34.91 20.08 2.46
C LEU A 187 -35.92 20.38 1.34
N GLY A 188 -37.11 19.77 1.40
CA GLY A 188 -38.24 20.04 0.53
C GLY A 188 -38.69 21.49 0.56
N LEU A 189 -38.55 22.16 1.71
CA LEU A 189 -38.87 23.59 1.87
C LEU A 189 -38.04 24.50 0.96
N PHE A 190 -36.85 24.04 0.53
CA PHE A 190 -35.95 24.79 -0.33
C PHE A 190 -35.96 24.25 -1.76
N PHE A 191 -36.14 22.94 -1.94
CA PHE A 191 -36.14 22.30 -3.25
C PHE A 191 -37.08 21.07 -3.28
N ASP A 192 -38.16 21.17 -4.06
CA ASP A 192 -39.19 20.12 -4.25
C ASP A 192 -38.64 18.73 -4.62
N ARG A 193 -37.42 18.67 -5.18
CA ARG A 193 -36.76 17.41 -5.54
C ARG A 193 -36.52 16.48 -4.33
N PHE A 194 -36.51 17.02 -3.12
CA PHE A 194 -36.27 16.26 -1.89
C PHE A 194 -37.54 15.68 -1.26
N ASP A 195 -38.73 16.13 -1.68
CA ASP A 195 -40.00 15.67 -1.10
C ASP A 195 -40.33 14.23 -1.46
N ARG A 196 -39.94 13.81 -2.67
CA ARG A 196 -40.24 12.49 -3.19
C ARG A 196 -38.95 11.80 -3.55
N ARG A 197 -38.86 10.52 -3.19
CA ARG A 197 -37.77 9.67 -3.67
C ARG A 197 -37.88 9.61 -5.18
N GLN A 198 -36.92 10.20 -5.90
CA GLN A 198 -36.86 10.01 -7.34
C GLN A 198 -36.49 8.56 -7.60
N GLU A 199 -37.29 7.85 -8.38
CA GLU A 199 -36.86 6.57 -8.95
C GLU A 199 -35.62 6.85 -9.81
N GLY A 200 -34.44 6.57 -9.25
CA GLY A 200 -33.22 6.52 -10.03
C GLY A 200 -33.38 5.48 -11.13
N SER A 201 -32.68 5.65 -12.25
CA SER A 201 -32.66 4.66 -13.34
C SER A 201 -32.54 3.25 -12.75
N ASN A 202 -33.49 2.35 -13.09
CA ASN A 202 -33.53 0.92 -12.74
C ASN A 202 -32.34 0.12 -13.32
N THR A 203 -31.15 0.72 -13.38
CA THR A 203 -29.91 0.12 -13.85
C THR A 203 -29.07 -0.24 -12.63
N PRO A 204 -28.93 -1.55 -12.32
CA PRO A 204 -28.00 -2.04 -11.31
C PRO A 204 -26.61 -1.39 -11.47
N GLY A 205 -26.03 -0.92 -10.36
CA GLY A 205 -24.69 -0.35 -10.37
C GLY A 205 -24.56 1.13 -10.80
N SER A 206 -25.66 1.87 -10.98
CA SER A 206 -25.62 3.34 -11.16
C SER A 206 -25.47 4.09 -9.82
N VAL A 207 -24.62 5.12 -9.77
CA VAL A 207 -24.53 6.02 -8.60
C VAL A 207 -25.60 7.11 -8.78
N GLY A 208 -26.69 7.02 -8.01
CA GLY A 208 -27.88 7.85 -8.19
C GLY A 208 -27.71 9.33 -7.78
N SER A 209 -28.50 10.21 -8.41
CA SER A 209 -28.63 11.63 -8.06
C SER A 209 -29.72 11.92 -7.00
N ALA A 210 -30.18 10.89 -6.28
CA ALA A 210 -31.39 10.90 -5.45
C ALA A 210 -31.12 10.77 -3.92
N PHE A 211 -29.89 11.03 -3.48
CA PHE A 211 -29.53 10.96 -2.06
C PHE A 211 -30.32 11.95 -1.20
N PHE A 212 -30.70 11.52 0.02
CA PHE A 212 -31.44 12.32 1.00
C PHE A 212 -32.80 12.84 0.51
N THR A 213 -33.48 12.05 -0.34
CA THR A 213 -34.82 12.36 -0.86
C THR A 213 -35.89 11.47 -0.22
N GLY A 214 -37.14 11.97 -0.16
CA GLY A 214 -38.27 11.26 0.44
C GLY A 214 -38.39 11.47 1.96
N PRO A 215 -39.38 10.80 2.59
CA PRO A 215 -39.68 10.96 4.01
C PRO A 215 -38.52 10.57 4.94
N VAL A 216 -38.52 11.15 6.14
CA VAL A 216 -37.46 10.97 7.15
C VAL A 216 -37.99 10.23 8.36
N ALA A 217 -37.20 9.30 8.90
CA ALA A 217 -37.51 8.65 10.17
C ALA A 217 -36.40 8.86 11.22
N LEU A 218 -36.81 9.03 12.48
CA LEU A 218 -35.91 9.01 13.63
C LEU A 218 -35.53 7.57 13.98
N PHE A 219 -34.29 7.38 14.37
CA PHE A 219 -33.80 6.15 15.01
C PHE A 219 -32.88 6.46 16.18
N GLY A 220 -32.64 5.46 17.03
CA GLY A 220 -31.67 5.59 18.10
C GLY A 220 -31.43 4.31 18.87
N SER A 221 -30.36 4.29 19.64
CA SER A 221 -29.97 3.14 20.45
C SER A 221 -29.32 3.55 21.76
N VAL A 222 -29.43 2.69 22.76
CA VAL A 222 -28.67 2.77 24.01
C VAL A 222 -27.95 1.45 24.20
N SER A 223 -26.63 1.50 24.33
CA SER A 223 -25.80 0.35 24.65
C SER A 223 -25.18 0.51 26.04
N TYR A 224 -25.11 -0.58 26.80
CA TYR A 224 -24.44 -0.66 28.09
C TYR A 224 -23.35 -1.74 28.04
N LEU A 225 -22.10 -1.35 28.34
CA LEU A 225 -20.96 -2.26 28.44
C LEU A 225 -20.79 -2.72 29.90
N TRP A 226 -21.12 -3.98 30.16
CA TRP A 226 -20.79 -4.63 31.43
C TRP A 226 -19.40 -5.27 31.30
N GLN A 227 -18.41 -4.60 31.88
CA GLN A 227 -17.04 -5.07 31.91
C GLN A 227 -16.84 -6.12 33.01
N ASP A 228 -15.94 -7.08 32.74
CA ASP A 228 -15.47 -8.11 33.68
C ASP A 228 -16.62 -8.84 34.40
N VAL A 229 -17.52 -9.42 33.60
CA VAL A 229 -18.69 -10.14 34.12
C VAL A 229 -18.22 -11.27 35.05
N PRO A 230 -18.62 -11.30 36.34
CA PRO A 230 -18.02 -12.17 37.36
C PRO A 230 -18.04 -13.68 37.05
N VAL A 231 -18.94 -14.13 36.18
CA VAL A 231 -19.09 -15.54 35.80
C VAL A 231 -18.31 -15.89 34.53
N LEU A 232 -18.04 -14.92 33.67
CA LEU A 232 -17.41 -15.13 32.36
C LEU A 232 -15.96 -14.64 32.30
N GLY A 233 -15.58 -13.65 33.11
CA GLY A 233 -14.30 -12.94 32.99
C GLY A 233 -14.22 -12.01 31.76
N ASP A 234 -15.29 -11.95 30.97
CA ASP A 234 -15.39 -11.25 29.69
C ASP A 234 -16.33 -10.04 29.76
N ASP A 235 -16.33 -9.23 28.70
CA ASP A 235 -17.24 -8.10 28.56
C ASP A 235 -18.51 -8.51 27.81
N LEU A 236 -19.66 -8.02 28.30
CA LEU A 236 -20.96 -8.14 27.64
C LEU A 236 -21.50 -6.75 27.31
N ARG A 237 -21.97 -6.58 26.06
CA ARG A 237 -22.65 -5.35 25.63
C ARG A 237 -24.13 -5.63 25.42
N PHE A 238 -24.98 -4.95 26.17
CA PHE A 238 -26.43 -4.97 25.97
C PHE A 238 -26.83 -3.77 25.13
N THR A 239 -27.72 -3.96 24.16
CA THR A 239 -28.18 -2.89 23.27
C THR A 239 -29.70 -2.92 23.18
N VAL A 240 -30.32 -1.75 23.33
CA VAL A 240 -31.72 -1.49 23.01
C VAL A 240 -31.75 -0.51 21.86
N GLU A 241 -32.55 -0.78 20.83
CA GLU A 241 -32.59 0.00 19.60
C GLU A 241 -34.04 0.29 19.20
N TYR A 242 -34.31 1.50 18.72
CA TYR A 242 -35.56 1.85 18.04
C TYR A 242 -35.35 1.79 16.52
N ASP A 243 -36.01 0.84 15.86
CA ASP A 243 -35.88 0.55 14.43
C ASP A 243 -36.76 1.50 13.60
N PRO A 244 -36.18 2.34 12.72
CA PRO A 244 -36.94 3.26 11.90
C PRO A 244 -37.62 2.56 10.70
N ASN A 245 -37.33 1.28 10.45
CA ASN A 245 -37.93 0.52 9.36
C ASN A 245 -39.29 -0.09 9.78
N ASN A 246 -40.32 0.14 8.97
CA ASN A 246 -41.62 -0.54 9.10
C ASN A 246 -41.84 -1.65 8.04
N TYR A 247 -40.85 -1.89 7.17
CA TYR A 247 -40.82 -2.98 6.19
C TYR A 247 -41.92 -2.92 5.11
N LYS A 248 -42.57 -1.76 4.90
CA LYS A 248 -43.68 -1.60 3.95
C LYS A 248 -43.32 -1.84 2.47
N ASP A 249 -42.06 -1.62 2.10
CA ASP A 249 -41.52 -1.81 0.74
C ASP A 249 -40.27 -2.72 0.78
N ASP A 250 -40.29 -3.70 1.68
CA ASP A 250 -39.16 -4.58 1.95
C ASP A 250 -38.92 -5.58 0.80
N PRO A 251 -37.66 -5.92 0.48
CA PRO A 251 -37.35 -6.79 -0.67
C PRO A 251 -37.63 -8.28 -0.42
N ALA A 252 -38.05 -8.67 0.79
CA ALA A 252 -38.54 -10.02 1.08
C ALA A 252 -39.76 -10.37 0.20
N PHE A 253 -39.99 -11.66 -0.02
CA PHE A 253 -41.18 -12.11 -0.76
C PHE A 253 -42.43 -12.07 0.12
N THR A 254 -42.26 -12.39 1.40
CA THR A 254 -43.32 -12.33 2.41
C THR A 254 -43.40 -10.92 3.00
N ASP A 255 -44.62 -10.38 3.13
CA ASP A 255 -44.84 -9.12 3.83
C ASP A 255 -44.38 -9.22 5.29
N ILE A 256 -43.46 -8.35 5.69
CA ILE A 256 -42.94 -8.28 7.06
C ILE A 256 -43.69 -7.18 7.81
N GLU A 257 -44.43 -7.53 8.85
CA GLU A 257 -45.12 -6.57 9.71
C GLU A 257 -44.50 -6.58 11.13
N PRO A 258 -43.68 -5.57 11.50
CA PRO A 258 -43.05 -5.56 12.81
C PRO A 258 -44.07 -5.33 13.93
N LYS A 259 -44.14 -6.26 14.89
CA LYS A 259 -45.01 -6.18 16.08
C LYS A 259 -44.54 -5.13 17.08
N MET A 260 -43.24 -4.87 17.11
CA MET A 260 -42.65 -3.85 17.97
C MET A 260 -41.53 -3.12 17.22
N PRO A 261 -41.46 -1.77 17.32
CA PRO A 261 -40.41 -0.98 16.68
C PRO A 261 -39.10 -0.96 17.49
N VAL A 262 -38.94 -1.87 18.45
CA VAL A 262 -37.79 -1.89 19.36
C VAL A 262 -37.10 -3.24 19.27
N ASN A 263 -35.78 -3.24 19.15
CA ASN A 263 -34.94 -4.42 19.09
C ASN A 263 -34.07 -4.51 20.36
N PHE A 264 -33.82 -5.73 20.80
CA PHE A 264 -32.96 -6.01 21.96
C PHE A 264 -31.81 -6.92 21.52
N GLY A 265 -30.59 -6.64 21.99
CA GLY A 265 -29.41 -7.39 21.59
C GLY A 265 -28.39 -7.52 22.71
N VAL A 266 -27.62 -8.58 22.64
CA VAL A 266 -26.42 -8.81 23.46
C VAL A 266 -25.26 -9.17 22.55
N SER A 267 -24.08 -8.62 22.83
CA SER A 267 -22.83 -8.99 22.17
C SER A 267 -21.79 -9.40 23.20
N TRP A 268 -21.13 -10.52 22.94
CA TRP A 268 -20.09 -11.11 23.75
C TRP A 268 -18.78 -11.17 22.97
N GLN A 269 -17.69 -10.82 23.64
CA GLN A 269 -16.34 -10.84 23.09
C GLN A 269 -15.47 -11.87 23.84
N PRO A 270 -15.48 -13.15 23.42
CA PRO A 270 -14.67 -14.20 24.06
C PRO A 270 -13.17 -14.09 23.79
N ALA A 271 -12.77 -13.32 22.78
CA ALA A 271 -11.38 -13.10 22.42
C ALA A 271 -11.20 -11.71 21.83
N SER A 272 -9.97 -11.19 21.82
CA SER A 272 -9.63 -9.89 21.21
C SER A 272 -9.93 -9.81 19.70
N TRP A 273 -10.23 -10.94 19.05
CA TRP A 273 -10.50 -11.07 17.62
C TRP A 273 -11.84 -11.73 17.29
N ILE A 274 -12.70 -12.03 18.27
CA ILE A 274 -14.02 -12.66 18.06
C ILE A 274 -15.12 -11.84 18.74
N GLN A 275 -16.24 -11.65 18.04
CA GLN A 275 -17.48 -11.18 18.63
C GLN A 275 -18.66 -12.07 18.22
N VAL A 276 -19.50 -12.43 19.19
CA VAL A 276 -20.75 -13.17 18.99
C VAL A 276 -21.91 -12.28 19.41
N GLY A 277 -22.91 -12.13 18.55
CA GLY A 277 -24.12 -11.34 18.81
C GLY A 277 -25.37 -12.23 18.80
N ALA A 278 -26.32 -11.91 19.66
CA ALA A 278 -27.67 -12.46 19.61
C ALA A 278 -28.69 -11.33 19.83
N GLY A 279 -29.83 -11.40 19.15
CA GLY A 279 -30.85 -10.36 19.23
C GLY A 279 -32.28 -10.89 19.10
N PHE A 280 -33.21 -10.04 19.48
CA PHE A 280 -34.64 -10.20 19.25
C PHE A 280 -35.17 -8.95 18.56
N GLU A 281 -35.62 -9.11 17.32
CA GLU A 281 -35.94 -8.05 16.38
C GLU A 281 -37.40 -8.10 15.96
N ARG A 282 -37.96 -6.93 15.61
CA ARG A 282 -39.34 -6.77 15.09
C ARG A 282 -40.44 -7.32 16.02
N GLY A 283 -40.09 -7.71 17.24
CA GLY A 283 -40.99 -8.28 18.25
C GLY A 283 -41.25 -9.79 18.13
N ASP A 284 -40.67 -10.48 17.14
CA ASP A 284 -40.87 -11.93 16.97
C ASP A 284 -39.73 -12.70 16.28
N THR A 285 -38.65 -12.04 15.88
CA THR A 285 -37.55 -12.69 15.17
C THR A 285 -36.30 -12.77 16.04
N ALA A 286 -35.69 -13.96 16.12
CA ALA A 286 -34.34 -14.09 16.68
C ALA A 286 -33.27 -13.74 15.64
N MET A 287 -32.18 -13.13 16.10
CA MET A 287 -30.97 -12.85 15.32
C MET A 287 -29.75 -13.50 15.97
N ALA A 288 -28.84 -14.01 15.14
CA ALA A 288 -27.52 -14.45 15.56
C ALA A 288 -26.44 -13.87 14.63
N ARG A 289 -25.31 -13.47 15.21
CA ARG A 289 -24.17 -12.90 14.49
C ARG A 289 -22.86 -13.49 14.99
N PHE A 290 -21.94 -13.76 14.07
CA PHE A 290 -20.56 -14.14 14.36
C PHE A 290 -19.62 -13.25 13.56
N THR A 291 -18.58 -12.73 14.20
CA THR A 291 -17.64 -11.79 13.58
C THR A 291 -16.22 -12.03 14.04
N VAL A 292 -15.27 -12.02 13.11
CA VAL A 292 -13.83 -12.04 13.37
C VAL A 292 -13.20 -10.70 13.02
N PHE A 293 -12.17 -10.31 13.76
CA PHE A 293 -11.46 -9.04 13.61
C PHE A 293 -9.97 -9.27 13.32
N ALA A 294 -9.40 -8.37 12.53
CA ALA A 294 -7.96 -8.27 12.27
C ALA A 294 -7.53 -6.80 12.34
N ASP A 295 -6.25 -6.58 12.63
CA ASP A 295 -5.61 -5.26 12.51
C ASP A 295 -4.63 -5.29 11.34
N PHE A 296 -4.92 -4.52 10.29
CA PHE A 296 -4.07 -4.48 9.11
C PHE A 296 -2.75 -3.74 9.32
N HIS A 297 -2.54 -2.98 10.40
CA HIS A 297 -1.22 -2.44 10.72
C HIS A 297 -0.27 -3.52 11.26
N ASN A 298 -0.78 -4.42 12.11
CA ASN A 298 0.04 -5.40 12.83
C ASN A 298 -0.02 -6.82 12.23
N GLY A 299 -0.95 -7.10 11.32
CA GLY A 299 -1.18 -8.44 10.80
C GLY A 299 -1.83 -9.37 11.84
N PHE A 300 -1.90 -10.67 11.54
CA PHE A 300 -2.34 -11.70 12.48
C PHE A 300 -1.10 -12.48 12.94
N ASN A 301 -0.82 -12.45 14.25
CA ASN A 301 0.03 -13.37 15.03
C ASN A 301 1.42 -12.85 15.50
N PRO A 302 1.64 -12.74 16.84
CA PRO A 302 2.91 -12.32 17.46
C PRO A 302 3.99 -13.41 17.63
N LEU A 303 3.89 -14.58 16.98
CA LEU A 303 4.71 -15.77 17.30
C LEU A 303 5.81 -16.16 16.27
N LEU A 304 6.22 -15.29 15.36
CA LEU A 304 7.15 -15.67 14.27
C LEU A 304 8.54 -15.03 14.40
N ASN A 305 9.57 -15.87 14.51
CA ASN A 305 10.99 -15.53 14.48
C ASN A 305 11.49 -15.53 13.02
N LYS A 306 12.06 -14.41 12.53
CA LYS A 306 12.46 -14.19 11.13
C LYS A 306 13.86 -14.70 10.76
N GLY A 307 14.50 -15.50 11.60
CA GLY A 307 15.86 -16.01 11.38
C GLY A 307 16.94 -15.06 11.92
N VAL A 308 18.14 -15.57 12.16
CA VAL A 308 19.25 -14.82 12.77
C VAL A 308 20.06 -14.12 11.66
N PRO A 309 20.37 -12.81 11.77
CA PRO A 309 21.27 -12.13 10.85
C PRO A 309 22.67 -12.76 10.84
N PRO A 310 23.45 -12.67 9.73
CA PRO A 310 24.84 -13.13 9.69
C PRO A 310 25.71 -12.46 10.77
N GLU A 311 26.61 -13.22 11.41
CA GLU A 311 27.57 -12.67 12.37
C GLU A 311 28.56 -11.71 11.67
N VAL A 312 28.90 -10.59 12.30
CA VAL A 312 29.88 -9.65 11.72
C VAL A 312 31.29 -10.01 12.22
N ALA A 313 32.21 -10.26 11.29
CA ALA A 313 33.60 -10.45 11.63
C ALA A 313 34.26 -9.09 11.93
N VAL A 314 34.63 -8.87 13.20
CA VAL A 314 35.41 -7.70 13.61
C VAL A 314 36.84 -7.83 13.07
N ARG A 315 37.45 -6.73 12.63
CA ARG A 315 38.88 -6.71 12.31
C ARG A 315 39.69 -7.33 13.46
N GLY A 316 40.31 -8.47 13.20
CA GLY A 316 41.44 -8.92 14.00
C GLY A 316 42.52 -7.86 13.91
N ARG A 317 43.02 -7.38 15.06
CA ARG A 317 44.14 -6.43 15.15
C ARG A 317 45.47 -6.97 14.59
N ASN A 318 45.47 -8.15 13.96
CA ASN A 318 46.63 -8.88 13.50
C ASN A 318 46.46 -9.31 12.03
N GLY A 319 46.61 -8.36 11.11
CA GLY A 319 47.04 -8.60 9.73
C GLY A 319 48.45 -8.01 9.55
N PRO A 320 49.35 -8.63 8.77
CA PRO A 320 50.78 -8.37 8.89
C PRO A 320 51.19 -7.11 8.13
N GLN A 321 51.23 -5.95 8.79
CA GLN A 321 52.29 -4.95 8.61
C GLN A 321 52.44 -4.13 9.88
N GLY A 322 53.59 -4.27 10.54
CA GLY A 322 53.99 -3.39 11.63
C GLY A 322 54.26 -1.99 11.10
N VAL A 323 53.73 -0.98 11.79
CA VAL A 323 54.26 0.37 11.73
C VAL A 323 54.49 0.84 13.17
N SER A 324 55.75 1.19 13.43
CA SER A 324 56.27 1.73 14.68
C SER A 324 55.63 3.08 15.03
N ASP A 325 55.29 3.27 16.30
CA ASP A 325 54.65 4.45 16.89
C ASP A 325 55.61 5.64 17.10
N THR A 326 56.55 5.87 16.18
CA THR A 326 57.46 7.01 16.27
C THR A 326 57.82 7.55 14.89
N ARG A 327 57.26 8.72 14.54
CA ARG A 327 57.87 9.64 13.56
C ARG A 327 57.66 11.11 13.93
N PRO A 328 58.57 12.00 13.47
CA PRO A 328 58.67 13.38 13.89
C PRO A 328 57.48 14.21 13.40
N VAL A 329 57.13 15.22 14.20
CA VAL A 329 56.20 16.29 13.82
C VAL A 329 56.88 17.14 12.74
N ASP A 330 56.35 17.11 11.52
CA ASP A 330 56.67 18.12 10.51
C ASP A 330 56.05 19.47 10.92
N PRO A 331 56.73 20.59 10.64
CA PRO A 331 56.24 21.91 11.05
C PRO A 331 54.94 22.26 10.33
N VAL A 332 54.03 22.87 11.08
CA VAL A 332 52.77 23.47 10.62
C VAL A 332 53.05 24.40 9.43
N PRO A 333 52.33 24.29 8.30
CA PRO A 333 52.45 25.27 7.22
C PRO A 333 51.96 26.64 7.70
N GLU A 334 52.80 27.66 7.56
CA GLU A 334 52.39 29.05 7.75
C GLU A 334 51.29 29.42 6.75
N THR A 335 50.19 29.95 7.28
CA THR A 335 49.09 30.69 6.65
C THR A 335 49.09 30.72 5.11
N ALA A 336 48.44 29.73 4.50
CA ALA A 336 47.89 29.89 3.16
C ALA A 336 46.80 30.98 3.21
N ALA A 337 46.86 31.95 2.30
CA ALA A 337 45.82 32.95 2.16
C ALA A 337 44.48 32.25 1.86
N TRP A 338 43.44 32.59 2.63
CA TRP A 338 42.10 32.05 2.41
C TRP A 338 41.59 32.46 1.01
N LEU A 339 41.19 31.46 0.21
CA LEU A 339 40.66 31.67 -1.14
C LEU A 339 39.13 31.46 -1.12
N PRO A 340 38.32 32.51 -1.36
CA PRO A 340 36.86 32.41 -1.34
C PRO A 340 36.30 31.35 -2.30
N GLU A 341 36.91 31.21 -3.49
CA GLU A 341 36.47 30.25 -4.51
C GLU A 341 36.65 28.79 -4.06
N LEU A 342 37.75 28.49 -3.36
CA LEU A 342 37.98 27.15 -2.80
C LEU A 342 37.05 26.86 -1.63
N ALA A 343 36.77 27.86 -0.79
CA ALA A 343 35.81 27.74 0.29
C ALA A 343 34.40 27.49 -0.27
N GLN A 344 34.00 28.22 -1.31
CA GLN A 344 32.71 28.04 -1.97
C GLN A 344 32.59 26.68 -2.65
N ALA A 345 33.65 26.20 -3.33
CA ALA A 345 33.68 24.86 -3.89
C ALA A 345 33.62 23.76 -2.83
N SER A 346 34.33 23.93 -1.71
CA SER A 346 34.34 22.97 -0.60
C SER A 346 32.99 22.91 0.13
N VAL A 347 32.37 24.06 0.39
CA VAL A 347 31.03 24.14 0.99
C VAL A 347 29.97 23.61 0.03
N GLY A 348 30.09 23.92 -1.27
CA GLY A 348 29.24 23.35 -2.31
C GLY A 348 29.35 21.83 -2.42
N ALA A 349 30.56 21.28 -2.32
CA ALA A 349 30.78 19.83 -2.30
C ALA A 349 30.20 19.18 -1.05
N ALA A 350 30.39 19.78 0.13
CA ALA A 350 29.82 19.28 1.39
C ALA A 350 28.29 19.30 1.38
N ALA A 351 27.68 20.36 0.83
CA ALA A 351 26.23 20.43 0.66
C ALA A 351 25.73 19.39 -0.35
N SER A 352 26.39 19.27 -1.51
CA SER A 352 26.01 18.31 -2.54
C SER A 352 26.12 16.86 -2.06
N ASP A 353 27.08 16.54 -1.19
CA ASP A 353 27.24 15.21 -0.59
C ASP A 353 26.02 14.84 0.29
N ARG A 354 25.35 15.85 0.85
CA ARG A 354 24.13 15.75 1.66
C ARG A 354 22.85 16.10 0.92
N GLN A 355 22.88 16.12 -0.42
CA GLN A 355 21.73 16.50 -1.25
C GLN A 355 21.13 17.88 -0.95
N LEU A 356 21.95 18.75 -0.36
CA LEU A 356 21.65 20.15 -0.12
C LEU A 356 22.28 21.01 -1.21
N VAL A 357 21.61 22.09 -1.56
CA VAL A 357 22.10 23.09 -2.52
C VAL A 357 22.37 24.38 -1.78
N VAL A 358 23.61 24.87 -1.89
CA VAL A 358 24.00 26.20 -1.41
C VAL A 358 23.40 27.25 -2.34
N ARG A 359 22.43 28.02 -1.83
CA ARG A 359 21.84 29.16 -2.54
C ARG A 359 22.64 30.43 -2.35
N ARG A 360 23.23 30.59 -1.16
CA ARG A 360 24.04 31.73 -0.78
C ARG A 360 25.12 31.27 0.17
N PHE A 361 26.34 31.76 -0.04
CA PHE A 361 27.44 31.59 0.91
C PHE A 361 28.23 32.90 0.95
N GLU A 362 28.16 33.60 2.07
CA GLU A 362 28.82 34.89 2.27
C GLU A 362 29.65 34.86 3.54
N VAL A 363 30.84 35.47 3.46
CA VAL A 363 31.79 35.54 4.58
C VAL A 363 32.08 37.01 4.85
N SER A 364 31.88 37.41 6.10
CA SER A 364 32.21 38.73 6.65
C SER A 364 33.33 38.61 7.69
N GLU A 365 33.74 39.72 8.31
CA GLU A 365 34.89 39.72 9.24
C GLU A 365 34.70 38.78 10.43
N ASP A 366 33.48 38.65 10.98
CA ASP A 366 33.18 37.86 12.19
C ASP A 366 32.11 36.77 11.98
N ARG A 367 31.43 36.75 10.82
CA ARG A 367 30.32 35.84 10.53
C ARG A 367 30.41 35.23 9.13
N ALA A 368 30.00 33.97 8.99
CA ALA A 368 29.65 33.38 7.71
C ALA A 368 28.16 33.02 7.65
N GLU A 369 27.50 33.34 6.54
CA GLU A 369 26.10 33.00 6.28
C GLU A 369 26.03 31.96 5.16
N VAL A 370 25.28 30.89 5.38
CA VAL A 370 25.00 29.87 4.36
C VAL A 370 23.49 29.61 4.26
N ASP A 371 22.94 29.76 3.06
CA ASP A 371 21.54 29.45 2.77
C ASP A 371 21.47 28.14 2.00
N LEU A 372 20.73 27.16 2.53
CA LEU A 372 20.63 25.80 2.03
C LEU A 372 19.20 25.49 1.60
N THR A 373 19.04 24.70 0.54
CA THR A 373 17.74 24.16 0.09
C THR A 373 17.87 22.71 -0.32
N GLY A 374 16.80 21.94 -0.21
CA GLY A 374 16.83 20.50 -0.51
C GLY A 374 17.01 19.69 0.77
N GLY A 375 17.68 18.55 0.67
CA GLY A 375 17.85 17.59 1.77
C GLY A 375 16.89 16.41 1.69
N ILE A 376 17.21 15.37 2.48
CA ILE A 376 16.35 14.19 2.63
C ILE A 376 15.31 14.53 3.72
N PRO A 377 14.00 14.39 3.45
CA PRO A 377 12.96 14.66 4.44
C PRO A 377 13.23 13.94 5.77
N GLY A 378 13.34 14.71 6.85
CA GLY A 378 13.64 14.19 8.19
C GLY A 378 15.12 14.16 8.58
N HIS A 379 16.05 14.50 7.67
CA HIS A 379 17.48 14.68 7.93
C HIS A 379 17.94 16.14 7.82
N ASP A 380 17.09 17.01 7.28
CA ASP A 380 17.45 18.35 6.83
C ASP A 380 18.23 19.18 7.85
N MET A 381 17.94 19.00 9.15
CA MET A 381 18.64 19.69 10.24
C MET A 381 20.04 19.14 10.51
N ALA A 382 20.21 17.80 10.51
CA ALA A 382 21.50 17.16 10.74
C ALA A 382 22.45 17.40 9.56
N ASP A 383 21.94 17.27 8.33
CA ASP A 383 22.69 17.53 7.11
C ASP A 383 23.14 18.99 7.02
N ALA A 384 22.23 19.92 7.32
CA ALA A 384 22.57 21.33 7.30
C ALA A 384 23.54 21.72 8.44
N LEU A 385 23.56 20.98 9.56
CA LEU A 385 24.56 21.15 10.62
C LEU A 385 25.95 20.64 10.18
N ASP A 386 26.01 19.54 9.44
CA ASP A 386 27.26 19.03 8.88
C ASP A 386 27.82 19.95 7.79
N VAL A 387 26.95 20.55 6.99
CA VAL A 387 27.33 21.63 6.07
C VAL A 387 27.82 22.85 6.85
N ALA A 388 27.16 23.23 7.95
CA ALA A 388 27.64 24.32 8.81
C ALA A 388 29.03 24.03 9.42
N ALA A 389 29.32 22.77 9.78
CA ALA A 389 30.64 22.35 10.22
C ALA A 389 31.68 22.37 9.08
N ALA A 390 31.28 22.04 7.85
CA ALA A 390 32.12 22.22 6.67
C ALA A 390 32.42 23.70 6.40
N VAL A 391 31.42 24.58 6.55
CA VAL A 391 31.58 26.03 6.49
C VAL A 391 32.56 26.50 7.57
N ALA A 392 32.42 26.03 8.83
CA ALA A 392 33.32 26.37 9.92
C ALA A 392 34.79 26.02 9.64
N ARG A 393 35.05 24.93 8.90
CA ARG A 393 36.38 24.52 8.43
C ARG A 393 36.86 25.34 7.23
N ALA A 394 35.94 25.78 6.37
CA ALA A 394 36.24 26.45 5.12
C ALA A 394 36.44 27.97 5.25
N VAL A 395 36.06 28.60 6.36
CA VAL A 395 36.14 30.06 6.58
C VAL A 395 37.41 30.50 7.35
N PRO A 396 37.85 31.77 7.23
CA PRO A 396 39.03 32.29 7.94
C PRO A 396 38.93 32.15 9.46
N ALA A 397 40.07 32.11 10.13
CA ALA A 397 40.13 31.96 11.58
C ALA A 397 39.42 33.09 12.37
N GLY A 398 39.28 34.28 11.76
CA GLY A 398 38.59 35.44 12.35
C GLY A 398 37.06 35.32 12.43
N VAL A 399 36.45 34.39 11.68
CA VAL A 399 35.00 34.17 11.73
C VAL A 399 34.64 33.45 13.03
N GLY A 400 33.86 34.10 13.89
CA GLY A 400 33.45 33.56 15.19
C GLY A 400 32.15 32.76 15.14
N VAL A 401 31.30 33.01 14.15
CA VAL A 401 29.91 32.52 14.13
C VAL A 401 29.48 32.09 12.73
N ILE A 402 28.78 30.96 12.64
CA ILE A 402 28.20 30.45 11.39
C ILE A 402 26.67 30.52 11.50
N GLU A 403 26.05 31.29 10.62
CA GLU A 403 24.60 31.35 10.46
C GLU A 403 24.19 30.48 9.27
N THR A 404 23.28 29.54 9.51
CA THR A 404 22.77 28.63 8.49
C THR A 404 21.26 28.78 8.40
N ARG A 405 20.74 28.97 7.19
CA ARG A 405 19.31 29.08 6.91
C ARG A 405 18.89 27.95 5.99
N LEU A 406 17.95 27.11 6.44
CA LEU A 406 17.30 26.14 5.58
C LEU A 406 16.07 26.81 4.96
N LEU A 407 16.06 27.01 3.65
CA LEU A 407 14.97 27.65 2.93
C LEU A 407 14.00 26.63 2.33
N SER A 408 12.72 26.97 2.33
CA SER A 408 11.68 26.25 1.59
C SER A 408 11.93 26.34 0.07
N PRO A 409 11.27 25.50 -0.74
CA PRO A 409 11.32 25.62 -2.20
C PRO A 409 10.92 27.02 -2.73
N ALA A 410 10.11 27.77 -1.96
CA ALA A 410 9.70 29.13 -2.27
C ALA A 410 10.71 30.21 -1.83
N GLY A 411 11.86 29.82 -1.24
CA GLY A 411 12.92 30.72 -0.79
C GLY A 411 12.71 31.32 0.61
N THR A 412 11.61 30.99 1.29
CA THR A 412 11.37 31.44 2.67
C THR A 412 12.16 30.60 3.67
N PRO A 413 12.89 31.19 4.64
CA PRO A 413 13.55 30.42 5.70
C PRO A 413 12.54 29.61 6.50
N VAL A 414 12.69 28.29 6.50
CA VAL A 414 11.92 27.36 7.34
C VAL A 414 12.57 27.27 8.71
N MET A 415 13.91 27.33 8.75
CA MET A 415 14.69 27.30 9.97
C MET A 415 15.95 28.13 9.82
N THR A 416 16.40 28.74 10.91
CA THR A 416 17.63 29.54 10.97
C THR A 416 18.32 29.25 12.29
N TRP A 417 19.60 28.95 12.24
CA TRP A 417 20.43 28.79 13.42
C TRP A 417 21.76 29.50 13.26
N THR A 418 22.27 29.97 14.39
CA THR A 418 23.50 30.73 14.49
C THR A 418 24.34 30.06 15.57
N LEU A 419 25.44 29.42 15.17
CA LEU A 419 26.27 28.62 16.06
C LEU A 419 27.69 29.18 16.12
N PRO A 420 28.33 29.20 17.30
CA PRO A 420 29.75 29.51 17.42
C PRO A 420 30.59 28.56 16.57
N ARG A 421 31.56 29.09 15.84
CA ARG A 421 32.48 28.29 15.02
C ARG A 421 33.19 27.21 15.85
N ALA A 422 33.56 27.53 17.09
CA ALA A 422 34.20 26.59 18.00
C ALA A 422 33.32 25.35 18.29
N ASP A 423 32.01 25.54 18.46
CA ASP A 423 31.09 24.45 18.79
C ASP A 423 30.88 23.52 17.59
N LEU A 424 30.85 24.08 16.38
CA LEU A 424 30.78 23.30 15.13
C LEU A 424 32.08 22.53 14.84
N LEU A 425 33.23 23.06 15.24
CA LEU A 425 34.52 22.38 15.09
C LEU A 425 34.75 21.30 16.14
N ASN A 426 34.19 21.46 17.34
CA ASN A 426 34.33 20.52 18.45
C ASN A 426 33.28 19.39 18.45
N GLY A 427 32.27 19.47 17.56
CA GLY A 427 31.13 18.55 17.54
C GLY A 427 30.16 18.86 18.69
N LEU A 428 28.91 19.20 18.36
CA LEU A 428 27.86 19.45 19.36
C LEU A 428 27.52 18.16 20.11
N ALA A 429 28.12 17.95 21.28
CA ALA A 429 27.58 17.05 22.30
C ALA A 429 27.02 17.91 23.46
N PRO A 430 25.76 17.68 23.90
CA PRO A 430 25.31 18.23 25.17
C PRO A 430 26.16 17.64 26.30
N SER A 431 26.68 18.54 27.13
CA SER A 431 27.58 18.28 28.24
C SER A 431 27.11 17.19 29.22
N GLY A 432 27.94 16.15 29.37
CA GLY A 432 28.06 15.30 30.56
C GLY A 432 29.55 14.98 30.77
N PRO A 433 30.05 14.86 32.02
CA PRO A 433 31.49 14.77 32.26
C PRO A 433 32.00 13.37 31.94
N VAL A 434 32.91 13.25 30.98
CA VAL A 434 33.70 12.04 30.75
C VAL A 434 35.16 12.42 30.56
N ASP A 435 36.02 11.67 31.23
CA ASP A 435 37.46 11.86 31.37
C ASP A 435 38.21 12.16 30.07
N ALA A 436 39.16 13.09 30.20
CA ALA A 436 40.11 13.47 29.17
C ALA A 436 41.10 12.33 28.89
N ALA A 437 40.85 11.55 27.85
CA ALA A 437 41.88 10.88 27.03
C ALA A 437 41.20 10.20 25.83
N VAL A 438 41.15 10.89 24.69
CA VAL A 438 41.45 10.42 23.32
C VAL A 438 41.08 11.60 22.41
N ALA A 439 41.98 12.57 22.31
CA ALA A 439 42.01 13.50 21.18
C ALA A 439 42.83 12.83 20.08
N GLY A 440 42.19 11.92 19.33
CA GLY A 440 42.73 11.38 18.10
C GLY A 440 42.20 12.21 16.94
N GLU A 441 43.06 12.98 16.32
CA GLU A 441 42.80 13.82 15.16
C GLU A 441 41.98 13.08 14.10
N SER A 442 40.72 13.48 13.90
CA SER A 442 40.00 13.25 12.63
C SER A 442 40.57 14.22 11.60
N SER A 443 41.80 13.96 11.15
CA SER A 443 42.23 14.49 9.86
C SER A 443 41.43 13.75 8.80
N ALA A 444 40.75 14.52 7.93
CA ALA A 444 40.23 14.02 6.68
C ALA A 444 41.39 13.36 5.93
N ARG A 445 41.54 12.04 6.09
CA ARG A 445 42.50 11.26 5.34
C ARG A 445 42.03 11.25 3.91
N THR A 446 42.63 12.09 3.08
CA THR A 446 42.70 11.85 1.64
C THR A 446 43.52 10.57 1.47
N ARG A 447 42.85 9.41 1.54
CA ARG A 447 43.47 8.12 1.24
C ARG A 447 43.87 8.16 -0.23
N PRO A 448 45.11 7.77 -0.60
CA PRO A 448 45.49 7.68 -2.00
C PRO A 448 44.53 6.74 -2.73
N ALA A 449 44.08 7.14 -3.92
CA ALA A 449 43.24 6.31 -4.76
C ALA A 449 43.98 4.98 -5.03
N VAL A 450 43.49 3.90 -4.42
CA VAL A 450 44.05 2.56 -4.64
C VAL A 450 43.70 2.15 -6.06
N VAL A 451 44.69 2.20 -6.95
CA VAL A 451 44.56 1.68 -8.31
C VAL A 451 44.76 0.16 -8.24
N ARG A 452 43.67 -0.60 -8.39
CA ARG A 452 43.68 -2.07 -8.39
C ARG A 452 43.88 -2.61 -9.80
N GLY A 453 44.62 -3.71 -9.92
CA GLY A 453 44.68 -4.45 -11.18
C GLY A 453 43.37 -5.19 -11.46
N ALA A 454 43.09 -5.50 -12.74
CA ALA A 454 41.89 -6.26 -13.12
C ALA A 454 41.83 -7.64 -12.44
N ALA A 455 42.98 -8.34 -12.32
CA ALA A 455 43.06 -9.65 -11.68
C ALA A 455 42.78 -9.60 -10.16
N GLU A 456 43.30 -8.58 -9.48
CA GLU A 456 43.04 -8.36 -8.05
C GLU A 456 41.56 -8.02 -7.80
N THR A 457 40.97 -7.19 -8.66
CA THR A 457 39.56 -6.82 -8.61
C THR A 457 38.65 -8.04 -8.82
N GLN A 458 39.03 -8.94 -9.72
CA GLN A 458 38.36 -10.22 -9.93
C GLN A 458 38.42 -11.13 -8.70
N GLU A 459 39.59 -11.28 -8.06
CA GLU A 459 39.74 -12.11 -6.86
C GLU A 459 38.93 -11.58 -5.67
N ILE A 460 38.85 -10.26 -5.50
CA ILE A 460 38.02 -9.63 -4.46
C ILE A 460 36.53 -9.89 -4.74
N ALA A 461 36.10 -9.72 -5.98
CA ALA A 461 34.71 -9.97 -6.38
C ALA A 461 34.30 -11.44 -6.15
N GLU A 462 35.16 -12.38 -6.52
CA GLU A 462 34.92 -13.82 -6.30
C GLU A 462 34.81 -14.18 -4.81
N ARG A 463 35.61 -13.55 -3.95
CA ARG A 463 35.48 -13.68 -2.48
C ARG A 463 34.14 -13.15 -1.97
N LEU A 464 33.71 -11.98 -2.45
CA LEU A 464 32.41 -11.41 -2.09
C LEU A 464 31.28 -12.36 -2.52
N PHE A 465 31.34 -12.89 -3.75
CA PHE A 465 30.31 -13.78 -4.26
C PHE A 465 30.25 -15.10 -3.48
N ALA A 466 31.39 -15.68 -3.13
CA ALA A 466 31.45 -16.88 -2.30
C ALA A 466 30.87 -16.63 -0.89
N ALA A 467 31.24 -15.51 -0.25
CA ALA A 467 30.70 -15.13 1.05
C ALA A 467 29.18 -14.85 0.99
N ALA A 468 28.70 -14.27 -0.12
CA ALA A 468 27.28 -14.03 -0.32
C ALA A 468 26.49 -15.33 -0.46
N GLU A 469 27.02 -16.31 -1.22
CA GLU A 469 26.41 -17.63 -1.38
C GLU A 469 26.35 -18.41 -0.06
N GLU A 470 27.39 -18.34 0.77
CA GLU A 470 27.42 -18.96 2.10
C GLU A 470 26.36 -18.38 3.07
N ASN A 471 25.96 -17.11 2.86
CA ASN A 471 25.05 -16.38 3.72
C ASN A 471 23.64 -16.17 3.13
N ASP A 472 23.29 -16.90 2.06
CA ASP A 472 22.01 -16.79 1.35
C ASP A 472 21.72 -15.35 0.85
N VAL A 473 22.76 -14.59 0.50
CA VAL A 473 22.67 -13.23 -0.03
C VAL A 473 22.83 -13.22 -1.55
N ALA A 474 21.89 -12.57 -2.23
CA ALA A 474 21.89 -12.44 -3.67
C ALA A 474 22.71 -11.23 -4.13
N ILE A 475 23.91 -11.44 -4.68
CA ILE A 475 24.70 -10.40 -5.35
C ILE A 475 24.89 -10.77 -6.82
N ASN A 476 24.43 -9.88 -7.71
CA ASN A 476 24.50 -10.07 -9.17
C ASN A 476 25.84 -9.59 -9.72
N GLN A 477 26.25 -8.39 -9.32
CA GLN A 477 27.44 -7.71 -9.85
C GLN A 477 28.11 -6.88 -8.76
N VAL A 478 29.40 -6.58 -8.94
CA VAL A 478 30.13 -5.63 -8.09
C VAL A 478 31.06 -4.76 -8.93
N GLU A 479 31.13 -3.48 -8.59
CA GLU A 479 32.13 -2.53 -9.08
C GLU A 479 32.97 -2.04 -7.91
N LEU A 480 34.29 -1.99 -8.10
CA LEU A 480 35.22 -1.47 -7.10
C LEU A 480 35.85 -0.18 -7.62
N GLN A 481 35.61 0.93 -6.91
CA GLN A 481 36.19 2.24 -7.23
C GLN A 481 36.81 2.85 -5.97
N GLY A 482 38.15 2.85 -5.89
CA GLY A 482 38.86 3.40 -4.72
C GLY A 482 38.46 2.73 -3.41
N ASP A 483 37.86 3.50 -2.51
CA ASP A 483 37.36 3.05 -1.20
C ASP A 483 35.87 2.66 -1.21
N THR A 484 35.24 2.60 -2.39
CA THR A 484 33.83 2.30 -2.56
C THR A 484 33.65 0.97 -3.28
N ALA A 485 32.82 0.09 -2.71
CA ALA A 485 32.30 -1.09 -3.39
C ALA A 485 30.83 -0.86 -3.70
N ARG A 486 30.50 -0.85 -4.98
CA ARG A 486 29.15 -0.67 -5.49
C ARG A 486 28.59 -2.04 -5.83
N ILE A 487 27.57 -2.47 -5.10
CA ILE A 487 27.14 -3.88 -5.03
C ILE A 487 25.71 -3.97 -5.56
N PHE A 488 25.52 -4.66 -6.68
CA PHE A 488 24.22 -4.84 -7.31
C PHE A 488 23.52 -6.05 -6.74
N VAL A 489 22.44 -5.79 -6.01
CA VAL A 489 21.66 -6.78 -5.30
C VAL A 489 20.78 -7.55 -6.28
N GLY A 490 20.71 -8.88 -6.11
CA GLY A 490 19.79 -9.73 -6.85
C GLY A 490 18.49 -10.00 -6.09
N ASP A 491 17.61 -10.80 -6.69
CA ASP A 491 16.34 -11.14 -6.05
C ASP A 491 16.58 -11.91 -4.73
N MET A 492 15.98 -11.38 -3.66
CA MET A 492 15.99 -11.92 -2.30
C MET A 492 14.56 -12.05 -1.79
N PRO A 493 14.27 -12.99 -0.87
CA PRO A 493 12.91 -13.28 -0.44
C PRO A 493 12.30 -12.25 0.53
N PHE A 494 12.99 -11.14 0.79
CA PHE A 494 12.55 -10.10 1.73
C PHE A 494 11.73 -9.02 1.02
N ARG A 495 10.54 -8.72 1.55
CA ARG A 495 9.75 -7.56 1.12
C ARG A 495 10.41 -6.24 1.53
N ASN A 496 10.93 -6.20 2.75
CA ASN A 496 11.76 -5.11 3.21
C ASN A 496 13.13 -5.20 2.52
N PHE A 497 13.34 -4.34 1.53
CA PHE A 497 14.60 -4.30 0.79
C PHE A 497 15.75 -3.63 1.58
N VAL A 498 15.46 -2.93 2.70
CA VAL A 498 16.50 -2.45 3.63
C VAL A 498 17.09 -3.63 4.43
N THR A 499 16.30 -4.64 4.76
CA THR A 499 16.81 -5.92 5.31
C THR A 499 17.78 -6.60 4.33
N SER A 500 17.43 -6.57 3.04
CA SER A 500 18.32 -7.05 1.98
C SER A 500 19.63 -6.25 1.97
N ALA A 501 19.57 -4.92 2.05
CA ALA A 501 20.75 -4.07 2.12
C ALA A 501 21.61 -4.33 3.37
N GLY A 502 21.00 -4.46 4.55
CA GLY A 502 21.72 -4.76 5.79
C GLY A 502 22.50 -6.07 5.73
N ARG A 503 21.88 -7.13 5.17
CA ARG A 503 22.54 -8.43 4.96
C ARG A 503 23.70 -8.34 3.96
N VAL A 504 23.51 -7.63 2.85
CA VAL A 504 24.58 -7.35 1.87
C VAL A 504 25.72 -6.59 2.53
N ALA A 505 25.43 -5.57 3.33
CA ALA A 505 26.44 -4.77 4.02
C ALA A 505 27.29 -5.63 4.98
N ARG A 506 26.68 -6.54 5.75
CA ARG A 506 27.39 -7.46 6.66
C ARG A 506 28.31 -8.42 5.91
N VAL A 507 27.83 -9.02 4.83
CA VAL A 507 28.64 -9.89 3.96
C VAL A 507 29.79 -9.09 3.34
N ALA A 508 29.53 -7.87 2.88
CA ALA A 508 30.56 -6.99 2.33
C ALA A 508 31.61 -6.62 3.39
N THR A 509 31.23 -6.40 4.65
CA THR A 509 32.17 -6.18 5.75
C THR A 509 33.17 -7.32 5.87
N GLN A 510 32.70 -8.57 5.81
CA GLN A 510 33.55 -9.77 5.92
C GLN A 510 34.46 -9.98 4.70
N ALA A 511 33.93 -9.76 3.48
CA ALA A 511 34.63 -10.16 2.26
C ALA A 511 35.52 -9.06 1.65
N MET A 512 35.16 -7.78 1.83
CA MET A 512 35.87 -6.68 1.17
C MET A 512 37.22 -6.37 1.84
N PRO A 513 38.22 -5.89 1.07
CA PRO A 513 39.50 -5.46 1.63
C PRO A 513 39.34 -4.31 2.64
N PRO A 514 40.20 -4.21 3.67
CA PRO A 514 40.15 -3.19 4.72
C PRO A 514 40.06 -1.74 4.23
N GLU A 515 40.54 -1.45 3.02
CA GLU A 515 40.59 -0.11 2.44
C GLU A 515 39.22 0.38 1.97
N VAL A 516 38.29 -0.54 1.68
CA VAL A 516 36.91 -0.22 1.29
C VAL A 516 36.13 0.24 2.53
N GLU A 517 35.67 1.47 2.50
CA GLU A 517 34.88 2.08 3.59
C GLU A 517 33.41 2.23 3.21
N ARG A 518 33.10 2.49 1.93
CA ARG A 518 31.74 2.76 1.47
C ARG A 518 31.17 1.54 0.76
N PHE A 519 29.98 1.12 1.19
CA PHE A 519 29.18 0.14 0.48
C PHE A 519 28.00 0.84 -0.16
N ALA A 520 28.08 1.04 -1.48
CA ALA A 520 27.01 1.59 -2.30
C ALA A 520 26.12 0.43 -2.79
N ILE A 521 25.08 0.13 -2.04
CA ILE A 521 24.20 -1.02 -2.27
C ILE A 521 23.13 -0.62 -3.27
N VAL A 522 23.24 -1.15 -4.49
CA VAL A 522 22.31 -0.88 -5.58
C VAL A 522 21.15 -1.87 -5.50
N LEU A 523 19.99 -1.32 -5.16
CA LEU A 523 18.72 -2.01 -4.96
C LEU A 523 17.88 -1.95 -6.24
N GLY A 524 17.15 -3.03 -6.47
CA GLY A 524 16.21 -3.14 -7.57
C GLY A 524 15.87 -4.60 -7.85
N ASP A 525 15.25 -4.83 -9.00
CA ASP A 525 14.67 -6.12 -9.37
C ASP A 525 14.95 -6.43 -10.85
N ASP A 526 15.20 -7.70 -11.17
CA ASP A 526 15.55 -8.19 -12.53
C ASP A 526 16.55 -7.31 -13.30
N GLY A 527 17.62 -6.91 -12.59
CA GLY A 527 18.72 -6.15 -13.18
C GLY A 527 18.42 -4.66 -13.40
N LEU A 528 17.25 -4.17 -12.97
CA LEU A 528 16.94 -2.75 -12.91
C LEU A 528 17.64 -2.13 -11.72
N ALA A 529 18.51 -1.16 -11.94
CA ALA A 529 19.11 -0.35 -10.89
C ALA A 529 18.13 0.78 -10.51
N VAL A 530 17.54 0.75 -9.32
CA VAL A 530 16.48 1.69 -8.92
C VAL A 530 16.98 2.70 -7.89
N ALA A 531 17.40 2.22 -6.72
CA ALA A 531 17.88 3.05 -5.62
C ALA A 531 19.27 2.59 -5.16
N GLU A 532 20.12 3.54 -4.79
CA GLU A 532 21.44 3.26 -4.26
C GLU A 532 21.50 3.73 -2.81
N LEU A 533 21.69 2.78 -1.89
CA LEU A 533 21.86 3.04 -0.48
C LEU A 533 23.34 2.92 -0.13
N THR A 534 23.99 4.04 0.18
CA THR A 534 25.38 4.05 0.61
C THR A 534 25.46 4.04 2.13
N VAL A 535 26.10 3.00 2.67
CA VAL A 535 26.41 2.86 4.10
C VAL A 535 27.92 2.78 4.32
N LEU A 536 28.38 3.19 5.50
CA LEU A 536 29.80 3.06 5.88
C LEU A 536 30.04 1.73 6.59
N ARG A 537 31.11 1.04 6.20
CA ARG A 537 31.58 -0.19 6.86
C ARG A 537 31.72 -0.01 8.36
N THR A 538 32.39 1.07 8.79
CA THR A 538 32.63 1.34 10.22
C THR A 538 31.34 1.42 11.03
N HIS A 539 30.24 1.89 10.43
CA HIS A 539 28.94 1.90 11.10
C HIS A 539 28.34 0.51 11.22
N ILE A 540 28.42 -0.31 10.18
CA ILE A 540 27.95 -1.71 10.22
C ILE A 540 28.73 -2.53 11.24
N GLU A 541 30.05 -2.30 11.34
CA GLU A 541 30.91 -2.90 12.37
C GLU A 541 30.49 -2.44 13.78
N ARG A 542 30.34 -1.14 14.02
CA ARG A 542 29.89 -0.61 15.33
C ARG A 542 28.50 -1.10 15.73
N LEU A 543 27.60 -1.21 14.76
CA LEU A 543 26.23 -1.70 14.96
C LEU A 543 26.22 -3.15 15.46
N SER A 544 27.15 -3.98 14.98
CA SER A 544 27.30 -5.36 15.43
C SER A 544 27.86 -5.51 16.85
N GLU A 545 28.48 -4.44 17.37
CA GLU A 545 29.01 -4.37 18.73
C GLU A 545 28.07 -3.63 19.70
N ASP A 546 26.83 -3.34 19.29
CA ASP A 546 25.87 -2.47 20.02
C ASP A 546 26.44 -1.07 20.33
N LYS A 547 27.37 -0.57 19.51
CA LYS A 547 28.03 0.76 19.63
C LYS A 547 27.50 1.80 18.65
N ALA A 548 26.48 1.47 17.89
CA ALA A 548 25.72 2.38 17.03
C ALA A 548 24.26 1.92 17.01
N THR A 549 23.33 2.84 16.73
CA THR A 549 21.92 2.51 16.50
C THR A 549 21.62 2.55 15.01
N PRO A 550 20.58 1.84 14.52
CA PRO A 550 20.12 2.00 13.14
C PRO A 550 19.86 3.48 12.80
N ASP A 551 19.33 4.27 13.73
CA ASP A 551 19.10 5.70 13.55
C ASP A 551 20.40 6.50 13.36
N GLU A 552 21.49 6.14 14.04
CA GLU A 552 22.80 6.76 13.79
C GLU A 552 23.30 6.47 12.36
N ILE A 553 23.07 5.25 11.87
CA ILE A 553 23.44 4.87 10.49
C ILE A 553 22.55 5.58 9.48
N TRP A 554 21.26 5.75 9.79
CA TRP A 554 20.31 6.48 8.96
C TRP A 554 20.89 7.84 8.59
N HIS A 555 21.26 8.62 9.61
CA HIS A 555 21.76 9.98 9.46
C HIS A 555 23.10 10.10 8.73
N GLN A 556 23.82 9.01 8.53
CA GLN A 556 25.08 8.99 7.79
C GLN A 556 24.99 8.21 6.48
N SER A 557 23.79 7.72 6.14
CA SER A 557 23.55 6.99 4.91
C SER A 557 23.11 7.95 3.81
N ARG A 558 23.53 7.66 2.58
CA ARG A 558 23.08 8.42 1.40
C ARG A 558 22.16 7.55 0.57
N ILE A 559 21.00 8.08 0.22
CA ILE A 559 20.06 7.46 -0.72
C ILE A 559 20.14 8.23 -2.02
N ALA A 560 20.40 7.57 -3.14
CA ALA A 560 20.43 8.23 -4.44
C ALA A 560 19.66 7.43 -5.49
N GLN A 561 19.30 8.11 -6.58
CA GLN A 561 18.88 7.43 -7.80
C GLN A 561 20.03 6.56 -8.29
N ALA A 562 19.79 5.25 -8.45
CA ALA A 562 20.83 4.35 -8.91
C ALA A 562 21.10 4.53 -10.41
N GLU A 563 22.37 4.38 -10.78
CA GLU A 563 22.80 4.22 -12.17
C GLU A 563 22.99 2.74 -12.51
N PRO A 564 22.85 2.34 -13.79
CA PRO A 564 23.13 0.98 -14.23
C PRO A 564 24.58 0.58 -13.94
N ALA A 565 24.84 -0.72 -13.99
CA ALA A 565 26.20 -1.21 -13.91
C ALA A 565 27.03 -0.73 -15.11
N GLY A 566 28.23 -0.23 -14.82
CA GLY A 566 29.23 0.18 -15.80
C GLY A 566 29.87 -1.02 -16.51
N GLU A 567 30.64 -0.74 -17.56
CA GLU A 567 31.29 -1.79 -18.37
C GLU A 567 32.31 -2.63 -17.56
N ASP A 568 32.90 -2.03 -16.52
CA ASP A 568 33.89 -2.67 -15.64
C ASP A 568 33.25 -3.50 -14.51
N ALA A 569 31.91 -3.58 -14.43
CA ALA A 569 31.22 -4.35 -13.41
C ALA A 569 31.48 -5.85 -13.56
N ILE A 570 31.91 -6.49 -12.47
CA ILE A 570 32.16 -7.93 -12.46
C ILE A 570 30.86 -8.67 -12.22
N LEU A 571 30.45 -9.49 -13.20
CA LEU A 571 29.27 -10.35 -13.10
C LEU A 571 29.54 -11.61 -12.29
N ASN A 572 28.65 -11.89 -11.33
CA ASN A 572 28.62 -13.16 -10.63
C ASN A 572 28.06 -14.28 -11.51
N ARG A 573 28.95 -14.99 -12.21
CA ARG A 573 28.56 -16.04 -13.15
C ARG A 573 27.97 -17.29 -12.48
N SER A 574 28.18 -17.52 -11.18
CA SER A 574 27.63 -18.71 -10.52
C SER A 574 26.10 -18.65 -10.39
N ARG A 575 25.51 -17.45 -10.43
CA ARG A 575 24.05 -17.24 -10.32
C ARG A 575 23.27 -17.37 -11.63
N TYR A 576 23.95 -17.47 -12.77
CA TYR A 576 23.33 -17.44 -14.08
C TYR A 576 23.73 -18.63 -14.95
N PRO A 577 22.78 -19.33 -15.60
CA PRO A 577 21.34 -19.09 -15.54
C PRO A 577 20.74 -19.45 -14.17
N GLY A 578 19.95 -18.54 -13.60
CA GLY A 578 19.19 -18.81 -12.37
C GLY A 578 17.93 -19.60 -12.70
N PHE A 579 17.59 -20.61 -11.91
CA PHE A 579 16.42 -21.45 -12.15
C PHE A 579 15.63 -21.66 -10.85
N ASP A 580 14.36 -21.27 -10.89
CA ASP A 580 13.41 -21.46 -9.80
C ASP A 580 12.19 -22.23 -10.30
N TRP A 581 11.65 -23.11 -9.45
CA TRP A 581 10.43 -23.83 -9.76
C TRP A 581 9.64 -24.14 -8.50
N SER A 582 8.34 -24.32 -8.64
CA SER A 582 7.49 -24.79 -7.54
C SER A 582 6.24 -25.47 -8.06
N ILE A 583 5.73 -26.42 -7.27
CA ILE A 583 4.45 -27.08 -7.50
C ILE A 583 3.61 -26.88 -6.25
N ALA A 584 2.45 -26.24 -6.39
CA ALA A 584 1.57 -25.97 -5.25
C ALA A 584 0.10 -26.05 -5.65
N PRO A 585 -0.78 -26.56 -4.76
CA PRO A 585 -2.21 -26.44 -4.96
C PRO A 585 -2.61 -24.96 -4.93
N ARG A 586 -3.58 -24.59 -5.76
CA ARG A 586 -4.16 -23.25 -5.87
C ARG A 586 -5.66 -23.38 -5.92
N THR A 587 -6.35 -22.33 -5.47
CA THR A 587 -7.79 -22.22 -5.57
C THR A 587 -8.19 -21.03 -6.42
N ARG A 588 -9.26 -21.19 -7.20
CA ARG A 588 -9.99 -20.11 -7.86
C ARG A 588 -11.40 -20.15 -7.30
N GLN A 589 -11.96 -18.99 -6.98
CA GLN A 589 -13.33 -18.91 -6.47
C GLN A 589 -14.05 -17.68 -7.00
N GLN A 590 -15.33 -17.85 -7.30
CA GLN A 590 -16.28 -16.79 -7.58
C GLN A 590 -17.49 -17.00 -6.68
N ILE A 591 -17.83 -15.96 -5.91
CA ILE A 591 -18.91 -16.00 -4.93
C ILE A 591 -20.07 -15.14 -5.40
N GLY A 592 -21.28 -15.67 -5.24
CA GLY A 592 -22.52 -14.97 -5.43
C GLY A 592 -22.99 -14.89 -6.88
N GLY A 593 -22.55 -15.80 -7.75
CA GLY A 593 -22.97 -15.85 -9.14
C GLY A 593 -24.47 -16.17 -9.31
N PRO A 594 -25.05 -15.81 -10.48
CA PRO A 594 -26.41 -16.18 -10.88
C PRO A 594 -26.55 -17.70 -11.10
N ASP A 595 -25.54 -18.32 -11.71
CA ASP A 595 -25.44 -19.76 -11.97
C ASP A 595 -25.34 -20.61 -10.70
N SER A 596 -24.43 -20.24 -9.79
CA SER A 596 -24.21 -20.91 -8.51
C SER A 596 -23.69 -19.93 -7.47
N PHE A 597 -23.99 -20.18 -6.19
CA PHE A 597 -23.51 -19.32 -5.09
C PHE A 597 -21.99 -19.37 -4.94
N LEU A 598 -21.37 -20.53 -5.17
CA LEU A 598 -19.93 -20.70 -5.09
C LEU A 598 -19.48 -21.51 -6.29
N ILE A 599 -18.79 -20.84 -7.20
CA ILE A 599 -18.00 -21.50 -8.24
C ILE A 599 -16.57 -21.60 -7.71
N TYR A 600 -16.00 -22.79 -7.72
CA TYR A 600 -14.66 -23.05 -7.22
C TYR A 600 -13.88 -23.98 -8.14
N GLN A 601 -12.56 -23.86 -8.03
CA GLN A 601 -11.62 -24.83 -8.57
C GLN A 601 -10.47 -24.99 -7.59
N LEU A 602 -10.12 -26.25 -7.35
CA LEU A 602 -8.85 -26.67 -6.79
C LEU A 602 -8.01 -27.24 -7.94
N TYR A 603 -6.79 -26.73 -8.11
CA TYR A 603 -5.88 -27.17 -9.17
C TYR A 603 -4.44 -27.19 -8.68
N MET A 604 -3.62 -28.07 -9.24
CA MET A 604 -2.17 -28.04 -9.05
C MET A 604 -1.56 -27.05 -10.04
N ARG A 605 -0.74 -26.11 -9.56
CA ARG A 605 0.04 -25.20 -10.39
C ARG A 605 1.50 -25.59 -10.36
N ALA A 606 2.06 -25.95 -11.51
CA ALA A 606 3.49 -26.08 -11.71
C ALA A 606 4.01 -24.80 -12.37
N GLN A 607 4.93 -24.11 -11.72
CA GLN A 607 5.53 -22.88 -12.24
C GLN A 607 7.04 -23.00 -12.25
N ALA A 608 7.66 -22.38 -13.26
CA ALA A 608 9.11 -22.31 -13.40
C ALA A 608 9.52 -20.95 -13.96
N SER A 609 10.68 -20.47 -13.55
CA SER A 609 11.33 -19.29 -14.10
C SER A 609 12.80 -19.56 -14.32
N ILE A 610 13.33 -19.11 -15.45
CA ILE A 610 14.75 -19.10 -15.74
C ILE A 610 15.20 -17.66 -16.00
N ARG A 611 16.32 -17.25 -15.41
CA ARG A 611 16.98 -15.96 -15.63
C ARG A 611 18.33 -16.20 -16.30
N PRO A 612 18.43 -16.15 -17.64
CA PRO A 612 19.69 -16.37 -18.35
C PRO A 612 20.77 -15.31 -18.06
N THR A 613 20.35 -14.08 -17.80
CA THR A 613 21.18 -12.92 -17.45
C THR A 613 20.48 -12.13 -16.34
N PRO A 614 21.14 -11.15 -15.69
CA PRO A 614 20.47 -10.30 -14.70
C PRO A 614 19.24 -9.58 -15.23
N ASN A 615 19.19 -9.28 -16.53
CA ASN A 615 18.19 -8.42 -17.18
C ASN A 615 17.16 -9.20 -17.99
N THR A 616 17.19 -10.53 -17.98
CA THR A 616 16.30 -11.38 -18.78
C THR A 616 15.60 -12.39 -17.89
N GLU A 617 14.31 -12.56 -18.09
CA GLU A 617 13.49 -13.53 -17.38
C GLU A 617 12.64 -14.29 -18.39
N ILE A 618 12.55 -15.61 -18.24
CA ILE A 618 11.55 -16.43 -18.92
C ILE A 618 10.79 -17.16 -17.84
N ASP A 619 9.51 -16.87 -17.70
CA ASP A 619 8.66 -17.42 -16.67
C ASP A 619 7.40 -18.04 -17.26
N GLY A 620 6.89 -19.08 -16.59
CA GLY A 620 5.65 -19.70 -17.00
C GLY A 620 5.02 -20.56 -15.93
N TYR A 621 3.74 -20.84 -16.10
CA TYR A 621 3.04 -21.83 -15.28
C TYR A 621 2.02 -22.62 -16.09
N ALA A 622 1.89 -23.89 -15.72
CA ALA A 622 0.84 -24.78 -16.16
C ALA A 622 -0.07 -25.15 -14.98
N GLY A 623 -1.36 -25.27 -15.24
CA GLY A 623 -2.36 -25.73 -14.30
C GLY A 623 -2.85 -27.13 -14.65
N LEU A 624 -3.09 -27.96 -13.63
CA LEU A 624 -3.78 -29.24 -13.73
C LEU A 624 -4.98 -29.21 -12.78
N ASN A 625 -6.18 -29.27 -13.32
CA ASN A 625 -7.41 -29.29 -12.57
C ASN A 625 -7.49 -30.55 -11.67
N ILE A 626 -7.89 -30.38 -10.40
CA ILE A 626 -8.14 -31.49 -9.47
C ILE A 626 -9.64 -31.65 -9.26
N ALA A 627 -10.32 -30.57 -8.89
CA ALA A 627 -11.75 -30.56 -8.62
C ALA A 627 -12.32 -29.18 -8.94
N ASN A 628 -13.49 -29.13 -9.56
CA ASN A 628 -14.23 -27.90 -9.81
C ASN A 628 -15.74 -28.21 -9.85
N ASN A 629 -16.54 -27.15 -9.93
CA ASN A 629 -17.97 -27.23 -10.26
C ASN A 629 -18.30 -26.30 -11.44
N TYR A 630 -17.44 -26.26 -12.46
CA TYR A 630 -17.64 -25.38 -13.61
C TYR A 630 -18.81 -25.80 -14.48
N ASP A 631 -19.28 -27.05 -14.39
CA ASP A 631 -20.51 -27.48 -15.05
C ASP A 631 -21.72 -26.61 -14.67
N ASP A 632 -21.75 -26.10 -13.43
CA ASP A 632 -22.78 -25.18 -12.94
C ASP A 632 -22.82 -23.84 -13.69
N LEU A 633 -21.75 -23.44 -14.41
CA LEU A 633 -21.70 -22.20 -15.20
C LEU A 633 -22.48 -22.36 -16.52
N GLU A 634 -23.76 -22.04 -16.52
CA GLU A 634 -24.61 -22.19 -17.72
C GLU A 634 -24.81 -20.86 -18.45
N LEU A 635 -24.86 -19.74 -17.73
CA LEU A 635 -25.21 -18.44 -18.30
C LEU A 635 -24.20 -17.96 -19.34
N GLU A 636 -24.75 -17.53 -20.48
CA GLU A 636 -24.00 -16.86 -21.53
C GLU A 636 -23.87 -15.36 -21.24
N SER A 637 -22.79 -14.76 -21.74
CA SER A 637 -22.62 -13.32 -21.64
C SER A 637 -23.62 -12.58 -22.52
N ASP A 638 -24.18 -11.50 -21.99
CA ASP A 638 -25.03 -10.53 -22.70
C ASP A 638 -24.22 -9.35 -23.29
N SER A 639 -22.88 -9.39 -23.19
CA SER A 639 -21.99 -8.38 -23.77
C SER A 639 -22.11 -8.34 -25.29
N ARG A 640 -22.18 -7.14 -25.86
CA ARG A 640 -22.18 -6.94 -27.33
C ARG A 640 -20.80 -6.57 -27.89
N LEU A 641 -19.84 -6.37 -27.01
CA LEU A 641 -18.45 -6.07 -27.34
C LEU A 641 -17.73 -7.34 -27.82
N PRO A 642 -16.53 -7.24 -28.41
CA PRO A 642 -15.67 -8.41 -28.54
C PRO A 642 -15.45 -9.07 -27.17
N HIS A 643 -15.69 -10.38 -27.10
CA HIS A 643 -15.56 -11.14 -25.85
C HIS A 643 -14.08 -11.32 -25.50
N VAL A 644 -13.59 -10.50 -24.59
CA VAL A 644 -12.19 -10.48 -24.13
C VAL A 644 -12.03 -10.95 -22.68
N ARG A 645 -13.13 -10.98 -21.92
CA ARG A 645 -13.23 -11.47 -20.54
C ARG A 645 -14.49 -12.30 -20.29
N SER A 646 -15.57 -12.04 -21.02
CA SER A 646 -16.86 -12.71 -20.88
C SER A 646 -16.80 -14.22 -21.15
N ASP A 647 -15.98 -14.67 -22.09
CA ASP A 647 -15.80 -16.08 -22.43
C ASP A 647 -14.99 -16.89 -21.39
N ILE A 648 -14.71 -16.34 -20.20
CA ILE A 648 -13.91 -17.03 -19.16
C ILE A 648 -14.48 -18.42 -18.82
N LYS A 649 -15.80 -18.60 -18.91
CA LYS A 649 -16.49 -19.88 -18.75
C LYS A 649 -15.93 -20.96 -19.69
N ASP A 650 -15.71 -20.64 -20.95
CA ASP A 650 -15.25 -21.59 -21.96
C ASP A 650 -13.80 -22.00 -21.70
N TYR A 651 -12.93 -21.04 -21.35
CA TYR A 651 -11.56 -21.33 -20.90
C TYR A 651 -11.53 -22.22 -19.66
N LEU A 652 -12.48 -22.04 -18.74
CA LEU A 652 -12.58 -22.84 -17.51
C LEU A 652 -13.10 -24.25 -17.76
N LYS A 653 -14.03 -24.44 -18.71
CA LYS A 653 -14.63 -25.73 -19.03
C LYS A 653 -13.75 -26.62 -19.92
N GLU A 654 -13.06 -26.04 -20.90
CA GLU A 654 -12.23 -26.83 -21.84
C GLU A 654 -10.83 -27.16 -21.29
N GLY A 655 -10.32 -26.39 -20.32
CA GLY A 655 -8.96 -26.51 -19.80
C GLY A 655 -8.80 -27.45 -18.58
N GLU A 656 -8.79 -28.78 -18.76
CA GLU A 656 -8.39 -29.70 -17.69
C GLU A 656 -6.90 -29.54 -17.31
N THR A 657 -6.06 -29.32 -18.32
CA THR A 657 -4.65 -28.92 -18.19
C THR A 657 -4.43 -27.74 -19.11
N TRP A 658 -3.78 -26.67 -18.65
CA TRP A 658 -3.58 -25.47 -19.46
C TRP A 658 -2.24 -24.79 -19.17
N ILE A 659 -1.76 -23.99 -20.11
CA ILE A 659 -0.61 -23.10 -19.93
C ILE A 659 -1.14 -21.71 -19.65
N GLY A 660 -1.16 -21.33 -18.38
CA GLY A 660 -1.68 -20.01 -18.00
C GLY A 660 -0.77 -18.87 -18.41
N ARG A 661 0.56 -19.08 -18.38
CA ARG A 661 1.55 -18.10 -18.84
C ARG A 661 2.82 -18.80 -19.32
N LEU A 662 3.45 -18.23 -20.35
CA LEU A 662 4.80 -18.53 -20.79
C LEU A 662 5.35 -17.28 -21.49
N GLN A 663 6.11 -16.47 -20.75
CA GLN A 663 6.54 -15.15 -21.18
C GLN A 663 8.06 -15.03 -21.06
N GLY A 664 8.70 -14.47 -22.10
CA GLY A 664 10.06 -13.96 -22.02
C GLY A 664 10.04 -12.44 -21.90
N ALA A 665 10.86 -11.88 -21.03
CA ALA A 665 10.99 -10.45 -20.80
C ALA A 665 12.47 -10.01 -20.70
N TYR A 666 12.74 -8.80 -21.18
CA TYR A 666 14.01 -8.10 -21.02
C TYR A 666 13.76 -6.76 -20.31
N TYR A 667 14.59 -6.44 -19.32
CA TYR A 667 14.48 -5.23 -18.49
C TYR A 667 15.75 -4.40 -18.58
N THR A 668 15.61 -3.08 -18.71
CA THR A 668 16.77 -2.19 -18.81
C THR A 668 16.47 -0.80 -18.28
N ASN A 669 17.53 -0.11 -17.85
CA ASN A 669 17.51 1.31 -17.53
C ASN A 669 17.96 2.09 -18.77
N LEU A 670 17.10 2.94 -19.33
CA LEU A 670 17.46 3.80 -20.46
C LEU A 670 18.25 5.05 -20.00
N ALA A 671 17.98 5.49 -18.77
CA ALA A 671 18.66 6.56 -18.06
C ALA A 671 18.38 6.40 -16.55
N PRO A 672 19.10 7.11 -15.66
CA PRO A 672 18.74 7.15 -14.24
C PRO A 672 17.25 7.56 -14.06
N GLY A 673 16.48 6.72 -13.37
CA GLY A 673 15.04 6.91 -13.16
C GLY A 673 14.14 6.60 -14.36
N LEU A 674 14.68 6.19 -15.51
CA LEU A 674 13.92 5.81 -16.71
C LEU A 674 14.13 4.33 -17.04
N TYR A 675 13.10 3.53 -16.81
CA TYR A 675 13.10 2.09 -16.94
C TYR A 675 12.33 1.66 -18.19
N ALA A 676 12.73 0.55 -18.79
CA ALA A 676 12.04 -0.04 -19.93
C ALA A 676 11.99 -1.56 -19.83
N THR A 677 10.94 -2.15 -20.40
CA THR A 677 10.84 -3.58 -20.62
C THR A 677 10.23 -3.89 -21.97
N ALA A 678 10.66 -5.02 -22.56
CA ALA A 678 10.04 -5.63 -23.72
C ALA A 678 9.78 -7.10 -23.42
N TYR A 679 8.61 -7.60 -23.82
CA TYR A 679 8.19 -8.98 -23.54
C TYR A 679 7.38 -9.59 -24.68
N ALA A 680 7.39 -10.92 -24.74
CA ALA A 680 6.69 -11.71 -25.73
C ALA A 680 6.30 -13.09 -25.19
N GLY A 681 5.20 -13.65 -25.71
CA GLY A 681 4.80 -15.03 -25.45
C GLY A 681 3.32 -15.18 -25.16
N LEU A 682 2.99 -16.15 -24.33
CA LEU A 682 1.67 -16.38 -23.77
C LEU A 682 1.55 -15.54 -22.50
N LEU A 683 1.03 -14.32 -22.62
CA LEU A 683 1.08 -13.29 -21.58
C LEU A 683 0.10 -13.58 -20.43
N GLU A 684 -1.10 -14.05 -20.77
CA GLU A 684 -2.14 -14.47 -19.84
C GLU A 684 -2.97 -15.64 -20.41
N GLU A 685 -3.94 -16.14 -19.64
CA GLU A 685 -4.79 -17.28 -20.02
C GLU A 685 -5.54 -17.02 -21.34
N MET A 686 -6.03 -15.79 -21.55
CA MET A 686 -6.85 -15.44 -22.71
C MET A 686 -6.08 -14.81 -23.86
N PHE A 687 -4.84 -14.32 -23.65
CA PHE A 687 -4.09 -13.58 -24.66
C PHE A 687 -2.60 -13.93 -24.68
N GLY A 688 -2.07 -14.09 -25.88
CA GLY A 688 -0.64 -14.08 -26.18
C GLY A 688 -0.29 -12.89 -27.07
N GLY A 689 0.98 -12.51 -27.13
CA GLY A 689 1.38 -11.36 -27.92
C GLY A 689 2.79 -10.86 -27.63
N VAL A 690 3.02 -9.62 -28.04
CA VAL A 690 4.27 -8.88 -27.80
C VAL A 690 3.95 -7.48 -27.30
N GLY A 691 4.78 -6.94 -26.43
CA GLY A 691 4.57 -5.62 -25.87
C GLY A 691 5.80 -5.06 -25.20
N GLY A 692 5.67 -3.83 -24.72
CA GLY A 692 6.70 -3.17 -23.94
C GLY A 692 6.12 -2.04 -23.10
N GLU A 693 6.91 -1.63 -22.12
CA GLU A 693 6.59 -0.54 -21.20
C GLU A 693 7.83 0.33 -20.99
N VAL A 694 7.61 1.64 -20.87
CA VAL A 694 8.61 2.60 -20.38
C VAL A 694 8.02 3.29 -19.16
N LEU A 695 8.81 3.45 -18.10
CA LEU A 695 8.39 4.08 -16.86
C LEU A 695 9.46 5.06 -16.39
N TYR A 696 9.05 6.29 -16.09
CA TYR A 696 9.87 7.26 -15.38
C TYR A 696 9.44 7.34 -13.90
N LYS A 697 10.37 7.01 -12.99
CA LYS A 697 10.24 7.17 -11.53
C LYS A 697 11.59 7.53 -10.95
N SER A 698 11.71 8.74 -10.43
CA SER A 698 12.88 9.17 -9.65
C SER A 698 12.75 8.73 -8.20
N VAL A 699 13.85 8.31 -7.59
CA VAL A 699 13.99 8.20 -6.14
C VAL A 699 13.64 9.55 -5.49
N GLY A 700 12.89 9.53 -4.40
CA GLY A 700 12.36 10.70 -3.68
C GLY A 700 11.15 11.41 -4.32
N SER A 701 10.79 11.12 -5.58
CA SER A 701 9.60 11.69 -6.21
C SER A 701 8.34 10.87 -5.88
N PRO A 702 7.25 11.48 -5.41
CA PRO A 702 5.97 10.78 -5.22
C PRO A 702 5.24 10.48 -6.53
N TRP A 703 5.76 10.96 -7.67
CA TRP A 703 5.17 10.78 -9.00
C TRP A 703 5.91 9.73 -9.81
N ALA A 704 5.15 8.91 -10.55
CA ALA A 704 5.66 8.07 -11.64
C ALA A 704 4.81 8.21 -12.91
N TYR A 705 5.44 8.04 -14.07
CA TYR A 705 4.79 8.17 -15.38
C TYR A 705 5.15 6.98 -16.27
N GLY A 706 4.15 6.19 -16.66
CA GLY A 706 4.33 4.97 -17.45
C GLY A 706 3.66 5.06 -18.81
N LEU A 707 4.21 4.39 -19.81
CA LEU A 707 3.58 4.15 -21.10
C LEU A 707 3.73 2.67 -21.46
N ASP A 708 2.62 2.00 -21.71
CA ASP A 708 2.61 0.63 -22.23
C ASP A 708 1.95 0.53 -23.61
N VAL A 709 2.46 -0.36 -24.46
CA VAL A 709 1.89 -0.68 -25.78
C VAL A 709 2.04 -2.18 -26.03
N ASN A 710 0.96 -2.82 -26.47
CA ASN A 710 0.88 -4.26 -26.66
C ASN A 710 0.09 -4.59 -27.93
N TRP A 711 0.59 -5.52 -28.72
CA TRP A 711 -0.19 -6.23 -29.73
C TRP A 711 -0.49 -7.64 -29.21
N VAL A 712 -1.76 -8.00 -29.16
CA VAL A 712 -2.20 -9.27 -28.58
C VAL A 712 -3.21 -9.98 -29.46
N LYS A 713 -3.17 -11.31 -29.39
CA LYS A 713 -4.08 -12.23 -30.07
C LYS A 713 -4.73 -13.14 -29.05
N GLN A 714 -6.04 -13.35 -29.19
CA GLN A 714 -6.82 -14.16 -28.27
C GLN A 714 -6.44 -15.64 -28.43
N ARG A 715 -6.30 -16.34 -27.31
CA ARG A 715 -5.90 -17.75 -27.25
C ARG A 715 -7.10 -18.66 -27.40
N ASP A 716 -6.87 -19.89 -27.84
CA ASP A 716 -7.92 -20.92 -27.87
C ASP A 716 -8.34 -21.32 -26.44
N TYR A 717 -9.58 -21.80 -26.30
CA TYR A 717 -10.19 -22.09 -24.99
C TYR A 717 -9.50 -23.24 -24.24
N ASP A 718 -8.82 -24.14 -24.95
CA ASP A 718 -8.00 -25.21 -24.36
C ASP A 718 -6.80 -24.70 -23.54
N GLY A 719 -6.47 -23.40 -23.65
CA GLY A 719 -5.38 -22.76 -22.92
C GLY A 719 -3.99 -23.28 -23.30
N MET A 720 -3.82 -23.90 -24.47
CA MET A 720 -2.53 -24.36 -25.00
C MET A 720 -1.88 -23.27 -25.88
N PHE A 721 -1.19 -23.65 -26.96
CA PHE A 721 -0.48 -22.72 -27.85
C PHE A 721 -1.34 -22.16 -29.00
N GLY A 722 -2.62 -22.56 -29.08
CA GLY A 722 -3.55 -22.17 -30.12
C GLY A 722 -4.04 -20.72 -29.99
N PHE A 723 -4.52 -20.16 -31.11
CA PHE A 723 -5.01 -18.78 -31.18
C PHE A 723 -6.25 -18.66 -32.08
N ARG A 724 -7.21 -17.88 -31.58
CA ARG A 724 -8.43 -17.47 -32.29
C ARG A 724 -8.14 -16.31 -33.24
N ASP A 725 -9.07 -16.01 -34.15
CA ASP A 725 -8.86 -14.95 -35.14
C ASP A 725 -8.85 -13.52 -34.56
N TYR A 726 -9.32 -13.32 -33.32
CA TYR A 726 -9.34 -12.01 -32.69
C TYR A 726 -7.94 -11.52 -32.31
N SER A 727 -7.61 -10.31 -32.76
CA SER A 727 -6.41 -9.57 -32.33
C SER A 727 -6.71 -8.09 -32.14
N THR A 728 -5.89 -7.43 -31.32
CA THR A 728 -6.01 -6.01 -31.02
C THR A 728 -4.69 -5.40 -30.58
N VAL A 729 -4.62 -4.07 -30.63
CA VAL A 729 -3.57 -3.27 -30.00
C VAL A 729 -4.18 -2.57 -28.79
N THR A 730 -3.53 -2.69 -27.64
CA THR A 730 -3.89 -2.04 -26.37
C THR A 730 -2.69 -1.30 -25.83
N GLY A 731 -2.91 -0.20 -25.11
CA GLY A 731 -1.84 0.62 -24.57
C GLY A 731 -2.37 1.76 -23.73
N HIS A 732 -1.61 2.13 -22.69
CA HIS A 732 -2.04 3.10 -21.69
C HIS A 732 -0.91 4.07 -21.32
N LEU A 733 -1.27 5.34 -21.16
CA LEU A 733 -0.49 6.31 -20.41
C LEU A 733 -0.92 6.25 -18.94
N GLY A 734 0.01 5.91 -18.06
CA GLY A 734 -0.17 5.82 -16.62
C GLY A 734 0.46 7.00 -15.88
N VAL A 735 -0.28 7.56 -14.93
CA VAL A 735 0.24 8.48 -13.91
C VAL A 735 -0.02 7.86 -12.55
N TYR A 736 1.02 7.79 -11.73
CA TYR A 736 0.98 7.22 -10.38
C TYR A 736 1.40 8.29 -9.39
N TYR A 737 0.73 8.34 -8.25
CA TYR A 737 0.97 9.34 -7.21
C TYR A 737 0.87 8.71 -5.82
N GLU A 738 1.97 8.80 -5.08
CA GLU A 738 2.05 8.50 -3.64
C GLU A 738 1.60 9.75 -2.87
N LEU A 739 0.49 9.63 -2.13
CA LEU A 739 -0.04 10.73 -1.34
C LEU A 739 0.72 10.82 -0.01
N PRO A 740 1.07 12.03 0.47
CA PRO A 740 1.92 12.24 1.64
C PRO A 740 1.21 11.97 2.99
N PHE A 741 0.04 11.33 2.95
CA PHE A 741 -0.78 11.06 4.13
C PHE A 741 -1.44 9.69 4.02
N TRP A 742 -1.57 9.03 5.18
CA TRP A 742 -2.25 7.75 5.34
C TRP A 742 -1.76 6.62 4.43
N ASN A 743 -0.57 6.71 3.84
CA ASN A 743 0.03 5.73 2.92
C ASN A 743 -0.90 5.39 1.73
N LEU A 744 -1.52 6.43 1.15
CA LEU A 744 -2.42 6.29 0.02
C LEU A 744 -1.65 6.37 -1.31
N ASN A 745 -2.08 5.57 -2.27
CA ASN A 745 -1.54 5.51 -3.62
C ASN A 745 -2.67 5.67 -4.62
N GLY A 746 -2.59 6.70 -5.46
CA GLY A 746 -3.50 6.94 -6.57
C GLY A 746 -2.85 6.59 -7.91
N SER A 747 -3.63 6.06 -8.84
CA SER A 747 -3.19 5.96 -10.24
C SER A 747 -4.31 6.22 -11.23
N VAL A 748 -3.93 6.76 -12.39
CA VAL A 748 -4.81 6.93 -13.55
C VAL A 748 -4.11 6.33 -14.75
N ARG A 749 -4.78 5.41 -15.44
CA ARG A 749 -4.29 4.78 -16.66
C ARG A 749 -5.28 5.02 -17.78
N ALA A 750 -4.91 5.82 -18.77
CA ALA A 750 -5.78 6.23 -19.88
C ALA A 750 -5.24 5.72 -21.22
N GLY A 751 -6.12 5.16 -22.04
CA GLY A 751 -5.71 4.55 -23.31
C GLY A 751 -6.76 3.65 -23.93
N ARG A 752 -6.28 2.67 -24.70
CA ARG A 752 -7.10 1.73 -25.47
C ARG A 752 -7.09 0.36 -24.82
N TYR A 753 -8.27 -0.20 -24.59
CA TYR A 753 -8.49 -1.47 -23.90
C TYR A 753 -8.66 -2.65 -24.88
N LEU A 754 -8.73 -3.87 -24.34
CA LEU A 754 -8.76 -5.11 -25.13
C LEU A 754 -9.99 -5.19 -26.06
N ALA A 755 -11.14 -4.69 -25.63
CA ALA A 755 -12.38 -4.68 -26.43
C ALA A 755 -12.43 -3.52 -27.45
N LYS A 756 -11.28 -2.87 -27.73
CA LYS A 756 -11.10 -1.80 -28.73
C LYS A 756 -11.72 -0.46 -28.36
N ASP A 757 -12.18 -0.32 -27.12
CA ASP A 757 -12.70 0.88 -26.51
C ASP A 757 -11.59 1.78 -25.94
N TRP A 758 -11.90 3.07 -25.79
CA TRP A 758 -11.00 4.08 -25.22
C TRP A 758 -11.54 4.57 -23.88
N GLY A 759 -10.67 4.70 -22.89
CA GLY A 759 -11.11 5.11 -21.56
C GLY A 759 -9.99 5.37 -20.58
N ALA A 760 -10.36 5.46 -19.30
CA ALA A 760 -9.45 5.65 -18.19
C ALA A 760 -9.84 4.79 -16.99
N THR A 761 -8.85 4.10 -16.42
CA THR A 761 -8.94 3.40 -15.14
C THR A 761 -8.40 4.31 -14.06
N PHE A 762 -9.20 4.53 -13.03
CA PHE A 762 -8.83 5.22 -11.79
C PHE A 762 -8.67 4.16 -10.70
N GLU A 763 -7.59 4.24 -9.95
CA GLU A 763 -7.32 3.35 -8.83
C GLU A 763 -6.87 4.17 -7.62
N MET A 764 -7.37 3.83 -6.45
CA MET A 764 -6.92 4.36 -5.17
C MET A 764 -6.71 3.19 -4.22
N SER A 765 -5.55 3.13 -3.59
CA SER A 765 -5.22 2.07 -2.64
C SER A 765 -4.50 2.60 -1.42
N ARG A 766 -4.58 1.86 -0.32
CA ARG A 766 -3.85 2.12 0.92
C ARG A 766 -2.98 0.91 1.24
N GLU A 767 -1.74 1.17 1.62
CA GLU A 767 -0.84 0.14 2.14
C GLU A 767 -0.58 0.34 3.64
N PHE A 768 -0.91 -0.67 4.43
CA PHE A 768 -0.71 -0.67 5.87
C PHE A 768 0.70 -1.14 6.23
N ASP A 769 1.15 -0.90 7.46
CA ASP A 769 2.52 -1.21 7.90
C ASP A 769 2.87 -2.70 7.80
N SER A 770 1.87 -3.58 7.93
CA SER A 770 2.02 -5.03 7.71
C SER A 770 2.31 -5.40 6.25
N GLY A 771 2.18 -4.46 5.31
CA GLY A 771 2.22 -4.67 3.86
C GLY A 771 0.89 -5.12 3.26
N ILE A 772 -0.19 -5.25 4.05
CA ILE A 772 -1.54 -5.47 3.51
C ILE A 772 -1.91 -4.24 2.67
N ARG A 773 -2.41 -4.47 1.45
CA ARG A 773 -2.88 -3.42 0.55
C ARG A 773 -4.35 -3.60 0.26
N VAL A 774 -5.13 -2.52 0.36
CA VAL A 774 -6.54 -2.51 -0.02
C VAL A 774 -6.76 -1.38 -1.00
N GLY A 775 -7.53 -1.62 -2.07
CA GLY A 775 -7.83 -0.57 -3.02
C GLY A 775 -9.16 -0.73 -3.71
N VAL A 776 -9.57 0.35 -4.35
CA VAL A 776 -10.76 0.45 -5.21
C VAL A 776 -10.33 0.92 -6.59
N PHE A 777 -11.03 0.49 -7.62
CA PHE A 777 -10.82 0.96 -8.97
C PHE A 777 -12.14 1.15 -9.71
N ALA A 778 -12.10 2.01 -10.73
CA ALA A 778 -13.18 2.22 -11.68
C ALA A 778 -12.61 2.52 -13.06
N THR A 779 -13.14 1.88 -14.10
CA THR A 779 -12.73 2.08 -15.50
C THR A 779 -13.90 2.61 -16.31
N ILE A 780 -13.77 3.84 -16.80
CA ILE A 780 -14.79 4.53 -17.59
C ILE A 780 -14.31 4.63 -19.03
N THR A 781 -15.15 4.23 -19.98
CA THR A 781 -14.80 4.15 -21.41
C THR A 781 -15.83 4.84 -22.28
N ASP A 782 -15.60 4.89 -23.58
CA ASP A 782 -16.51 5.45 -24.59
C ASP A 782 -17.67 4.52 -24.98
N VAL A 783 -17.72 3.32 -24.38
CA VAL A 783 -18.81 2.34 -24.56
C VAL A 783 -20.12 2.84 -23.95
N SER A 784 -21.22 2.65 -24.66
CA SER A 784 -22.55 3.00 -24.16
C SER A 784 -23.00 2.02 -23.07
N ALA A 785 -23.85 2.45 -22.13
CA ALA A 785 -24.39 1.53 -21.11
C ALA A 785 -25.16 0.33 -21.73
N GLU A 786 -25.77 0.52 -22.91
CA GLU A 786 -26.46 -0.57 -23.64
C GLU A 786 -25.49 -1.61 -24.19
N ASP A 787 -24.33 -1.20 -24.69
CA ASP A 787 -23.32 -2.10 -25.26
C ASP A 787 -22.44 -2.74 -24.18
N PHE A 788 -22.30 -2.07 -23.03
CA PHE A 788 -21.62 -2.60 -21.84
C PHE A 788 -22.41 -3.76 -21.19
N GLY A 789 -23.75 -3.71 -21.31
CA GLY A 789 -24.71 -4.64 -20.70
C GLY A 789 -25.08 -4.24 -19.26
N GLU A 790 -25.11 -5.17 -18.29
CA GLU A 790 -25.39 -4.82 -16.88
C GLU A 790 -24.30 -3.89 -16.31
N GLY A 791 -24.71 -2.67 -15.92
CA GLY A 791 -23.83 -1.60 -15.44
C GLY A 791 -23.52 -0.56 -16.52
N SER A 792 -22.61 0.37 -16.22
CA SER A 792 -22.19 1.42 -17.18
C SER A 792 -20.68 1.66 -17.24
N PHE A 793 -19.93 1.01 -16.34
CA PHE A 793 -18.48 1.08 -16.25
C PHE A 793 -17.98 -0.06 -15.35
N ASP A 794 -16.72 -0.49 -15.52
CA ASP A 794 -16.11 -1.52 -14.68
C ASP A 794 -15.69 -0.90 -13.34
N LYS A 795 -15.89 -1.63 -12.24
CA LYS A 795 -15.57 -1.16 -10.89
C LYS A 795 -15.34 -2.33 -9.96
N GLY A 796 -14.52 -2.12 -8.94
CA GLY A 796 -14.27 -3.16 -7.96
C GLY A 796 -13.39 -2.70 -6.81
N PHE A 797 -13.12 -3.64 -5.91
CA PHE A 797 -12.12 -3.48 -4.87
C PHE A 797 -11.20 -4.71 -4.84
N PHE A 798 -10.03 -4.53 -4.25
CA PHE A 798 -9.07 -5.60 -4.06
C PHE A 798 -8.43 -5.54 -2.68
N LEU A 799 -7.99 -6.70 -2.22
CA LEU A 799 -7.24 -6.92 -0.99
C LEU A 799 -6.02 -7.78 -1.34
N SER A 800 -4.84 -7.32 -0.97
CA SER A 800 -3.58 -8.02 -1.17
C SER A 800 -2.87 -8.20 0.16
N ILE A 801 -2.80 -9.44 0.63
CA ILE A 801 -2.22 -9.81 1.91
C ILE A 801 -0.86 -10.46 1.66
N PRO A 802 0.24 -9.87 2.14
CA PRO A 802 1.55 -10.49 2.00
C PRO A 802 1.65 -11.69 2.95
N LEU A 803 2.23 -12.80 2.49
CA LEU A 803 2.24 -14.07 3.22
C LEU A 803 3.41 -14.20 4.20
N ASP A 804 4.41 -13.32 4.13
CA ASP A 804 5.52 -13.29 5.08
C ASP A 804 5.05 -13.01 6.52
N ILE A 805 3.94 -12.31 6.70
CA ILE A 805 3.36 -12.07 8.03
C ILE A 805 2.77 -13.34 8.67
N TYR A 806 2.58 -14.42 7.89
CA TYR A 806 2.08 -15.73 8.34
C TYR A 806 3.10 -16.86 8.17
N SER A 807 4.24 -16.57 7.55
CA SER A 807 5.24 -17.56 7.16
C SER A 807 6.42 -17.53 8.11
N THR A 808 6.94 -18.72 8.46
CA THR A 808 8.22 -18.86 9.19
C THR A 808 9.43 -18.64 8.27
N ARG A 809 9.23 -18.61 6.95
CA ARG A 809 10.27 -18.35 5.96
C ARG A 809 9.99 -17.02 5.25
N PRO A 810 11.02 -16.19 4.98
CA PRO A 810 10.86 -15.00 4.16
C PRO A 810 10.22 -15.34 2.81
N THR A 811 9.27 -14.52 2.37
CA THR A 811 8.66 -14.66 1.06
C THR A 811 8.10 -13.32 0.58
N LYS A 812 8.19 -13.06 -0.73
CA LYS A 812 7.48 -11.94 -1.38
C LYS A 812 6.06 -12.32 -1.83
N THR A 813 5.62 -13.55 -1.56
CA THR A 813 4.32 -14.05 -2.02
C THR A 813 3.18 -13.29 -1.36
N ARG A 814 2.16 -12.94 -2.15
CA ARG A 814 0.92 -12.30 -1.66
C ARG A 814 -0.30 -13.16 -2.01
N PHE A 815 -1.27 -13.21 -1.09
CA PHE A 815 -2.63 -13.64 -1.36
C PHE A 815 -3.44 -12.44 -1.88
N GLY A 816 -4.09 -12.59 -3.03
CA GLY A 816 -4.91 -11.54 -3.63
C GLY A 816 -6.38 -11.95 -3.70
N LEU A 817 -7.26 -11.06 -3.27
CA LEU A 817 -8.70 -11.12 -3.49
C LEU A 817 -9.10 -9.91 -4.34
N THR A 818 -9.87 -10.11 -5.40
CA THR A 818 -10.45 -9.01 -6.17
C THR A 818 -11.93 -9.29 -6.37
N TYR A 819 -12.76 -8.31 -6.04
CA TYR A 819 -14.19 -8.37 -6.27
C TYR A 819 -14.59 -7.37 -7.35
N ARG A 820 -15.34 -7.85 -8.33
CA ARG A 820 -16.02 -7.06 -9.36
C ARG A 820 -17.50 -7.48 -9.36
N PRO A 821 -18.46 -6.53 -9.41
CA PRO A 821 -19.88 -6.88 -9.49
C PRO A 821 -20.19 -7.78 -10.69
N VAL A 822 -19.71 -7.41 -11.88
CA VAL A 822 -19.85 -8.24 -13.08
C VAL A 822 -18.55 -8.16 -13.87
N THR A 823 -18.01 -9.31 -14.28
CA THR A 823 -16.88 -9.34 -15.21
C THR A 823 -17.38 -8.99 -16.60
N ARG A 824 -16.88 -7.90 -17.19
CA ARG A 824 -17.31 -7.37 -18.48
C ARG A 824 -16.12 -7.14 -19.41
N ASP A 825 -16.41 -6.93 -20.69
CA ASP A 825 -15.40 -6.72 -21.74
C ASP A 825 -14.94 -5.27 -21.87
N GLY A 826 -15.83 -4.31 -21.60
CA GLY A 826 -15.50 -2.88 -21.66
C GLY A 826 -14.52 -2.50 -20.55
N GLY A 827 -13.48 -1.74 -20.88
CA GLY A 827 -12.45 -1.36 -19.93
C GLY A 827 -11.52 -2.50 -19.50
N ALA A 828 -11.57 -3.66 -20.17
CA ALA A 828 -10.72 -4.79 -19.85
C ALA A 828 -9.26 -4.53 -20.23
N GLN A 829 -8.38 -4.56 -19.22
CA GLN A 829 -6.94 -4.43 -19.39
C GLN A 829 -6.27 -5.79 -19.58
N LEU A 830 -5.19 -5.82 -20.35
CA LEU A 830 -4.28 -6.96 -20.41
C LEU A 830 -3.66 -7.18 -19.02
N ASN A 831 -3.75 -8.39 -18.47
CA ASN A 831 -3.05 -8.71 -17.23
C ASN A 831 -1.58 -8.97 -17.58
N ARG A 832 -0.69 -8.14 -17.04
CA ARG A 832 0.75 -8.20 -17.30
C ARG A 832 1.45 -8.70 -16.05
N SER A 833 2.25 -9.75 -16.17
CA SER A 833 2.96 -10.36 -15.04
C SER A 833 3.94 -9.42 -14.36
N SER A 834 4.49 -8.46 -15.13
CA SER A 834 5.72 -7.77 -14.79
C SER A 834 5.64 -6.28 -15.19
N ALA A 835 4.59 -5.59 -14.74
CA ALA A 835 4.51 -4.13 -14.94
C ALA A 835 5.66 -3.43 -14.20
N LEU A 836 6.31 -2.45 -14.85
CA LEU A 836 7.50 -1.79 -14.29
C LEU A 836 7.20 -1.10 -12.95
N ILE A 837 6.00 -0.53 -12.79
CA ILE A 837 5.62 0.15 -11.55
C ILE A 837 5.63 -0.78 -10.34
N GLY A 838 5.26 -2.06 -10.53
CA GLY A 838 5.29 -3.06 -9.48
C GLY A 838 6.70 -3.49 -9.07
N ARG A 839 7.69 -3.26 -9.95
CA ARG A 839 9.11 -3.58 -9.71
C ARG A 839 9.88 -2.41 -9.13
N VAL A 840 9.68 -1.18 -9.62
CA VAL A 840 10.49 -0.03 -9.18
C VAL A 840 9.82 0.81 -8.10
N GLY A 841 8.49 0.73 -7.98
CA GLY A 841 7.70 1.64 -7.14
C GLY A 841 7.94 1.49 -5.63
N SER A 842 8.51 0.38 -5.17
CA SER A 842 8.77 0.17 -3.74
C SER A 842 10.09 0.75 -3.24
N TYR A 843 10.98 1.19 -4.12
CA TYR A 843 12.34 1.63 -3.78
C TYR A 843 12.45 3.17 -3.66
N ASP A 844 11.48 3.82 -3.01
CA ASP A 844 11.49 5.27 -2.75
C ASP A 844 11.92 5.62 -1.32
N ASP A 845 12.18 6.90 -1.07
CA ASP A 845 12.70 7.41 0.20
C ASP A 845 11.74 7.20 1.37
N GLU A 846 10.42 7.28 1.14
CA GLU A 846 9.41 7.10 2.18
C GLU A 846 9.39 5.64 2.65
N ASN A 847 9.42 4.70 1.69
CA ASN A 847 9.51 3.28 1.96
C ASN A 847 10.86 2.90 2.58
N ILE A 848 11.98 3.50 2.13
CA ILE A 848 13.29 3.31 2.77
C ILE A 848 13.21 3.72 4.25
N SER A 849 12.69 4.91 4.55
CA SER A 849 12.54 5.41 5.92
C SER A 849 11.64 4.49 6.75
N ARG A 850 10.50 4.07 6.21
CA ARG A 850 9.55 3.15 6.86
C ARG A 850 10.19 1.82 7.20
N TYR A 851 11.04 1.31 6.31
CA TYR A 851 11.68 0.02 6.42
C TYR A 851 13.04 0.04 7.10
N TRP A 852 13.56 1.23 7.44
CA TRP A 852 14.88 1.42 8.00
C TRP A 852 15.21 0.56 9.23
N PRO A 853 14.28 0.34 10.20
CA PRO A 853 14.54 -0.54 11.33
C PRO A 853 14.94 -1.97 10.94
N GLY A 854 14.50 -2.42 9.76
CA GLY A 854 14.83 -3.72 9.20
C GLY A 854 16.27 -3.90 8.76
N LEU A 855 17.11 -2.85 8.78
CA LEU A 855 18.56 -2.95 8.56
C LEU A 855 19.21 -3.96 9.54
N MET A 856 18.62 -4.14 10.72
CA MET A 856 19.07 -5.09 11.75
C MET A 856 18.59 -6.52 11.58
N GLU A 857 17.53 -6.73 10.79
CA GLU A 857 17.03 -8.06 10.43
C GLU A 857 17.93 -8.72 9.38
#